data_AF-A0A9W4PER5-F1
#
_entry.id   AF-A0A9W4PER5-F1
#
_cell.length_a   1.000
_cell.length_b   1.000
_cell.length_c   1.000
_cell.angle_alpha   90.00
_cell.angle_beta   90.00
_cell.angle_gamma   90.00
#
_symmetry.space_group_name_H-M   'P 1'
#
loop_
_entity.id
_entity.type
_entity.pdbx_description
1 polymer ?
#
loop_
_entity_poly.entity_id
_entity_poly.type
_entity_poly.pdbx_seq_one_letter_code
_entity_poly.pdbx_strand_id
1 'polypeptide(L)'
;MANGCNQNPIGTCSEAEGINTTANGTASHAEGMNTIVNGTASHAEGSTTTSGGNAAHTEGYDTETTADTAHAEGTTTTASGVASHAEGYLTTASANTSHAEGSETIATGNSSHAEGFRTTATANTAHAEGTTTTASGVASHAEGFATNASGDNSHAEGNNTTAAGANSHTEGLNTQTTISGVNAHAEGEGNTASGRASHAEGGGVDQMGNPVPTLASGDGAHAEGIGTTASGPAAHAEGFQTSASNPAAHAEGISTISSGIGSHAESVNTTASGFASHAEGLSTTASGNASHAEGEGSVASGNRSHTEGQSTSASGEASHSEGVATNAIGSASHAEGRETRAFGENSHAEGFLTTTGNANDSTLGLNAHAEGEGTTASGRASHAEGGAIDQVGNPAPTLASGNSAHAEGVGTTASGFASHAEGGTPDITFLPGPVASGNFSHAEGVATFSSGLTSHAEGVGTIASGDTSHAEGNFTSTNGFEGAHIMGRNGAVNDLDGDPTFSWNVAFGAEPYDTTGLVGKLLNNGNMFIDGAYGTPAGDYAEMFETADGNPIDVGYFVVASNEDKIQKATSTAPFILGITSATPGVLGNSGGLRWQGKYQIDEWGRKKYHDVTLPPQKDKKGNVIIPESTVKQPILNPDWNPNQEYVSRVNRQEWVAVGLIGQIRVRDDGTCETHGYCWPNDDGVATKAEKGYFVLKRTGPNQVLVLVTPLQKN
;
A
#
# COMPACT_ATOMS: atom_id res chain seq x y z
N MET A 1 -115.74 4.04 -25.95
CA MET A 1 -115.82 5.38 -25.34
C MET A 1 -114.43 5.96 -25.41
N ALA A 2 -114.29 7.20 -25.87
CA ALA A 2 -112.99 7.85 -26.04
C ALA A 2 -112.25 7.85 -24.70
N ASN A 3 -111.09 7.19 -24.66
CA ASN A 3 -110.35 6.99 -23.43
C ASN A 3 -109.74 8.35 -23.03
N GLY A 4 -110.35 9.04 -22.06
CA GLY A 4 -109.95 10.40 -21.64
C GLY A 4 -108.51 10.49 -21.12
N CYS A 5 -107.90 9.34 -20.86
CA CYS A 5 -106.53 9.19 -20.41
C CYS A 5 -105.58 8.64 -21.49
N ASN A 6 -106.02 8.45 -22.75
CA ASN A 6 -105.16 7.96 -23.86
C ASN A 6 -104.39 6.65 -23.53
N GLN A 7 -105.12 5.60 -23.14
CA GLN A 7 -104.56 4.26 -22.90
C GLN A 7 -104.78 3.38 -24.15
N ASN A 8 -103.72 2.77 -24.65
CA ASN A 8 -103.68 2.06 -25.93
C ASN A 8 -103.11 0.63 -25.79
N PRO A 9 -103.93 -0.37 -25.40
CA PRO A 9 -103.53 -1.78 -25.40
C PRO A 9 -103.66 -2.38 -26.81
N ILE A 10 -102.62 -2.26 -27.62
CA ILE A 10 -102.60 -2.62 -29.04
C ILE A 10 -102.24 -4.10 -29.25
N GLY A 11 -101.40 -4.67 -28.38
CA GLY A 11 -100.95 -6.05 -28.47
C GLY A 11 -102.02 -7.09 -28.19
N THR A 12 -101.81 -8.33 -28.63
CA THR A 12 -102.73 -9.43 -28.29
C THR A 12 -102.61 -9.75 -26.80
N CYS A 13 -103.71 -9.73 -26.04
CA CYS A 13 -103.73 -9.92 -24.58
C CYS A 13 -102.91 -8.89 -23.77
N SER A 14 -102.72 -7.67 -24.30
CA SER A 14 -102.03 -6.59 -23.58
C SER A 14 -102.97 -5.78 -22.68
N GLU A 15 -102.42 -5.14 -21.64
CA GLU A 15 -103.13 -4.22 -20.73
C GLU A 15 -102.44 -2.84 -20.71
N ALA A 16 -103.22 -1.76 -20.65
CA ALA A 16 -102.70 -0.39 -20.56
C ALA A 16 -103.52 0.45 -19.56
N GLU A 17 -102.89 0.85 -18.46
CA GLU A 17 -103.49 1.61 -17.35
C GLU A 17 -102.84 3.00 -17.20
N GLY A 18 -103.51 3.97 -16.55
CA GLY A 18 -102.96 5.32 -16.34
C GLY A 18 -103.20 6.34 -17.47
N ILE A 19 -102.28 7.30 -17.68
CA ILE A 19 -102.39 8.42 -18.63
C ILE A 19 -101.31 8.34 -19.72
N ASN A 20 -101.68 8.43 -21.00
CA ASN A 20 -100.79 8.32 -22.16
C ASN A 20 -99.96 7.03 -22.15
N THR A 21 -100.59 5.89 -21.88
CA THR A 21 -99.92 4.59 -21.85
C THR A 21 -100.21 3.78 -23.10
N THR A 22 -99.22 3.05 -23.61
CA THR A 22 -99.34 2.24 -24.83
C THR A 22 -98.67 0.89 -24.64
N ALA A 23 -99.41 -0.20 -24.81
CA ALA A 23 -98.92 -1.57 -24.72
C ALA A 23 -99.06 -2.26 -26.10
N ASN A 24 -97.99 -2.26 -26.89
CA ASN A 24 -97.95 -2.78 -28.27
C ASN A 24 -97.64 -4.28 -28.35
N GLY A 25 -96.93 -4.83 -27.37
CA GLY A 25 -96.45 -6.21 -27.40
C GLY A 25 -97.51 -7.24 -27.02
N THR A 26 -97.35 -8.49 -27.47
CA THR A 26 -98.27 -9.57 -27.07
C THR A 26 -98.09 -9.87 -25.58
N ALA A 27 -99.19 -9.94 -24.82
CA ALA A 27 -99.20 -10.15 -23.37
C ALA A 27 -98.40 -9.11 -22.57
N SER A 28 -98.27 -7.88 -23.08
CA SER A 28 -97.52 -6.81 -22.41
C SER A 28 -98.40 -5.93 -21.50
N HIS A 29 -97.83 -5.31 -20.48
CA HIS A 29 -98.56 -4.44 -19.54
C HIS A 29 -97.87 -3.07 -19.38
N ALA A 30 -98.61 -1.97 -19.59
CA ALA A 30 -98.10 -0.61 -19.43
C ALA A 30 -98.95 0.16 -18.42
N GLU A 31 -98.38 0.69 -17.35
CA GLU A 31 -99.08 1.49 -16.34
C GLU A 31 -98.36 2.80 -16.00
N GLY A 32 -99.09 3.77 -15.40
CA GLY A 32 -98.53 5.06 -14.99
C GLY A 32 -98.79 6.24 -15.95
N MET A 33 -97.79 7.08 -16.24
CA MET A 33 -97.92 8.29 -17.06
C MET A 33 -96.89 8.32 -18.20
N ASN A 34 -97.31 8.49 -19.46
CA ASN A 34 -96.41 8.51 -20.63
C ASN A 34 -95.55 7.23 -20.76
N THR A 35 -96.15 6.07 -20.52
CA THR A 35 -95.48 4.76 -20.52
C THR A 35 -95.68 4.01 -21.84
N ILE A 36 -94.62 3.46 -22.43
CA ILE A 36 -94.68 2.72 -23.72
C ILE A 36 -94.06 1.34 -23.56
N VAL A 37 -94.80 0.29 -23.93
CA VAL A 37 -94.32 -1.09 -23.86
C VAL A 37 -94.44 -1.75 -25.24
N ASN A 38 -93.33 -2.16 -25.83
CA ASN A 38 -93.26 -2.70 -27.19
C ASN A 38 -93.00 -4.21 -27.25
N GLY A 39 -92.31 -4.76 -26.26
CA GLY A 39 -91.88 -6.16 -26.23
C GLY A 39 -92.99 -7.16 -25.91
N THR A 40 -92.82 -8.41 -26.35
CA THR A 40 -93.73 -9.51 -25.97
C THR A 40 -93.52 -9.87 -24.51
N ALA A 41 -94.60 -10.01 -23.73
CA ALA A 41 -94.59 -10.35 -22.31
C ALA A 41 -93.76 -9.39 -21.43
N SER A 42 -93.59 -8.13 -21.85
CA SER A 42 -92.88 -7.12 -21.07
C SER A 42 -93.83 -6.26 -20.24
N HIS A 43 -93.28 -5.58 -19.22
CA HIS A 43 -94.02 -4.73 -18.30
C HIS A 43 -93.30 -3.40 -18.11
N ALA A 44 -94.04 -2.29 -18.06
CA ALA A 44 -93.50 -1.03 -17.59
C ALA A 44 -94.49 -0.23 -16.74
N GLU A 45 -93.96 0.43 -15.71
CA GLU A 45 -94.71 1.28 -14.78
C GLU A 45 -93.98 2.62 -14.51
N GLY A 46 -94.65 3.57 -13.87
CA GLY A 46 -94.05 4.86 -13.47
C GLY A 46 -94.40 6.06 -14.37
N SER A 47 -93.44 6.94 -14.66
CA SER A 47 -93.65 8.17 -15.45
C SER A 47 -92.56 8.35 -16.50
N THR A 48 -92.94 8.50 -17.77
CA THR A 48 -92.01 8.62 -18.91
C THR A 48 -91.14 7.38 -19.04
N THR A 49 -91.74 6.18 -18.99
CA THR A 49 -91.01 4.92 -19.02
C THR A 49 -91.23 4.15 -20.32
N THR A 50 -90.20 3.47 -20.84
CA THR A 50 -90.31 2.69 -22.09
C THR A 50 -89.71 1.30 -21.92
N SER A 51 -90.49 0.25 -22.19
CA SER A 51 -89.99 -1.13 -22.24
C SER A 51 -90.05 -1.71 -23.66
N GLY A 52 -88.88 -1.83 -24.30
CA GLY A 52 -88.74 -2.15 -25.72
C GLY A 52 -88.59 -3.64 -26.05
N GLY A 53 -87.84 -4.39 -25.22
CA GLY A 53 -87.48 -5.78 -25.50
C GLY A 53 -88.47 -6.82 -24.98
N ASN A 54 -88.41 -8.04 -25.50
CA ASN A 54 -89.28 -9.14 -25.07
C ASN A 54 -88.94 -9.55 -23.62
N ALA A 55 -89.98 -9.76 -22.80
CA ALA A 55 -89.87 -10.10 -21.38
C ALA A 55 -89.03 -9.11 -20.55
N ALA A 56 -88.92 -7.85 -21.00
CA ALA A 56 -88.25 -6.79 -20.27
C ALA A 56 -89.16 -6.17 -19.18
N HIS A 57 -88.55 -5.53 -18.18
CA HIS A 57 -89.23 -4.84 -17.08
C HIS A 57 -88.70 -3.41 -16.93
N THR A 58 -89.55 -2.41 -16.75
CA THR A 58 -89.11 -1.01 -16.62
C THR A 58 -89.98 -0.22 -15.65
N GLU A 59 -89.41 0.34 -14.59
CA GLU A 59 -90.15 1.12 -13.60
C GLU A 59 -89.45 2.43 -13.25
N GLY A 60 -90.18 3.40 -12.66
CA GLY A 60 -89.60 4.66 -12.16
C GLY A 60 -89.94 5.92 -12.96
N TYR A 61 -89.00 6.87 -13.07
CA TYR A 61 -89.15 8.14 -13.80
C TYR A 61 -88.10 8.26 -14.90
N ASP A 62 -88.51 8.48 -16.16
CA ASP A 62 -87.60 8.65 -17.30
C ASP A 62 -86.69 7.42 -17.51
N THR A 63 -87.23 6.20 -17.39
CA THR A 63 -86.47 4.95 -17.46
C THR A 63 -86.75 4.16 -18.74
N GLU A 64 -85.74 3.50 -19.30
CA GLU A 64 -85.84 2.84 -20.61
C GLU A 64 -85.16 1.45 -20.61
N THR A 65 -85.87 0.43 -21.12
CA THR A 65 -85.27 -0.82 -21.60
C THR A 65 -85.45 -0.97 -23.10
N THR A 66 -84.46 -1.52 -23.82
CA THR A 66 -84.58 -1.73 -25.28
C THR A 66 -84.29 -3.15 -25.75
N ALA A 67 -83.71 -4.01 -24.92
CA ALA A 67 -83.31 -5.36 -25.27
C ALA A 67 -84.07 -6.44 -24.48
N ASP A 68 -84.06 -7.68 -25.00
CA ASP A 68 -84.79 -8.80 -24.43
C ASP A 68 -84.33 -9.11 -22.99
N THR A 69 -85.27 -9.37 -22.10
CA THR A 69 -85.07 -9.70 -20.67
C THR A 69 -84.36 -8.62 -19.84
N ALA A 70 -84.19 -7.41 -20.37
CA ALA A 70 -83.58 -6.30 -19.65
C ALA A 70 -84.48 -5.75 -18.53
N HIS A 71 -83.88 -5.22 -17.47
CA HIS A 71 -84.57 -4.61 -16.34
C HIS A 71 -83.99 -3.21 -16.06
N ALA A 72 -84.85 -2.18 -15.97
CA ALA A 72 -84.44 -0.87 -15.50
C ALA A 72 -85.40 -0.31 -14.44
N GLU A 73 -84.88 0.21 -13.33
CA GLU A 73 -85.66 0.86 -12.27
C GLU A 73 -85.00 2.18 -11.81
N GLY A 74 -85.77 3.10 -11.20
CA GLY A 74 -85.24 4.34 -10.61
C GLY A 74 -85.55 5.64 -11.36
N THR A 75 -84.57 6.51 -11.59
CA THR A 75 -84.73 7.84 -12.21
C THR A 75 -83.66 8.10 -13.27
N THR A 76 -84.10 8.30 -14.52
CA THR A 76 -83.21 8.47 -15.69
C THR A 76 -82.25 7.29 -15.83
N THR A 77 -82.78 6.07 -15.90
CA THR A 77 -82.00 4.82 -16.00
C THR A 77 -82.23 4.12 -17.33
N THR A 78 -81.21 3.45 -17.87
CA THR A 78 -81.28 2.79 -19.18
C THR A 78 -80.65 1.40 -19.15
N ALA A 79 -81.41 0.37 -19.51
CA ALA A 79 -80.89 -0.99 -19.73
C ALA A 79 -81.13 -1.45 -21.17
N SER A 80 -80.08 -1.44 -21.99
CA SER A 80 -80.16 -1.67 -23.45
C SER A 80 -79.44 -2.91 -23.95
N GLY A 81 -78.85 -3.71 -23.05
CA GLY A 81 -78.24 -5.01 -23.37
C GLY A 81 -79.17 -6.18 -23.09
N VAL A 82 -78.96 -7.33 -23.74
CA VAL A 82 -79.77 -8.53 -23.48
C VAL A 82 -79.54 -8.99 -22.04
N ALA A 83 -80.61 -9.16 -21.26
CA ALA A 83 -80.57 -9.50 -19.84
C ALA A 83 -79.75 -8.52 -18.98
N SER A 84 -79.63 -7.25 -19.37
CA SER A 84 -78.96 -6.23 -18.55
C SER A 84 -79.89 -5.68 -17.46
N HIS A 85 -79.31 -5.20 -16.36
CA HIS A 85 -80.03 -4.61 -15.22
C HIS A 85 -79.47 -3.22 -14.91
N ALA A 86 -80.33 -2.20 -14.78
CA ALA A 86 -79.93 -0.84 -14.39
C ALA A 86 -80.85 -0.29 -13.30
N GLU A 87 -80.33 0.07 -12.13
CA GLU A 87 -81.12 0.62 -11.01
C GLU A 87 -80.52 1.91 -10.43
N GLY A 88 -81.35 2.81 -9.90
CA GLY A 88 -80.90 4.02 -9.19
C GLY A 88 -81.12 5.35 -9.92
N TYR A 89 -80.12 6.24 -9.97
CA TYR A 89 -80.21 7.59 -10.57
C TYR A 89 -79.16 7.79 -11.66
N LEU A 90 -79.55 8.15 -12.89
CA LEU A 90 -78.60 8.35 -14.01
C LEU A 90 -77.71 7.13 -14.29
N THR A 91 -78.27 5.91 -14.22
CA THR A 91 -77.52 4.67 -14.43
C THR A 91 -77.73 4.07 -15.83
N THR A 92 -76.72 3.41 -16.38
CA THR A 92 -76.77 2.83 -17.74
C THR A 92 -76.12 1.46 -17.82
N ALA A 93 -76.89 0.42 -18.19
CA ALA A 93 -76.41 -0.92 -18.46
C ALA A 93 -76.69 -1.32 -19.92
N SER A 94 -75.69 -1.21 -20.80
CA SER A 94 -75.91 -1.25 -22.27
C SER A 94 -75.35 -2.47 -23.00
N ALA A 95 -74.70 -3.40 -22.29
CA ALA A 95 -74.14 -4.61 -22.87
C ALA A 95 -74.81 -5.87 -22.32
N ASN A 96 -74.59 -7.02 -22.96
CA ASN A 96 -75.28 -8.24 -22.57
C ASN A 96 -74.91 -8.65 -21.15
N THR A 97 -75.93 -8.98 -20.35
CA THR A 97 -75.82 -9.35 -18.93
C THR A 97 -75.07 -8.33 -18.07
N SER A 98 -74.99 -7.06 -18.49
CA SER A 98 -74.32 -6.01 -17.70
C SER A 98 -75.24 -5.52 -16.57
N HIS A 99 -74.66 -5.11 -15.45
CA HIS A 99 -75.39 -4.62 -14.28
C HIS A 99 -74.86 -3.25 -13.84
N ALA A 100 -75.73 -2.26 -13.69
CA ALA A 100 -75.38 -0.93 -13.18
C ALA A 100 -76.34 -0.52 -12.05
N GLU A 101 -75.84 -0.27 -10.84
CA GLU A 101 -76.64 0.16 -9.69
C GLU A 101 -76.05 1.42 -9.02
N GLY A 102 -76.88 2.23 -8.36
CA GLY A 102 -76.44 3.42 -7.62
C GLY A 102 -76.73 4.76 -8.31
N SER A 103 -75.74 5.65 -8.42
CA SER A 103 -75.92 7.02 -8.94
C SER A 103 -74.82 7.41 -9.92
N GLU A 104 -75.19 7.81 -11.13
CA GLU A 104 -74.28 8.14 -12.24
C GLU A 104 -73.36 6.94 -12.65
N THR A 105 -73.86 5.70 -12.57
CA THR A 105 -73.07 4.48 -12.85
C THR A 105 -73.27 3.94 -14.27
N ILE A 106 -72.20 3.43 -14.88
CA ILE A 106 -72.19 3.02 -16.30
C ILE A 106 -71.56 1.64 -16.46
N ALA A 107 -72.33 0.65 -16.92
CA ALA A 107 -71.87 -0.69 -17.28
C ALA A 107 -72.08 -0.92 -18.80
N THR A 108 -71.00 -0.93 -19.57
CA THR A 108 -71.03 -1.00 -21.05
C THR A 108 -70.24 -2.20 -21.62
N GLY A 109 -69.65 -3.04 -20.77
CA GLY A 109 -68.99 -4.29 -21.17
C GLY A 109 -69.90 -5.52 -21.01
N ASN A 110 -69.66 -6.59 -21.77
CA ASN A 110 -70.46 -7.81 -21.59
C ASN A 110 -70.19 -8.41 -20.21
N SER A 111 -71.24 -8.73 -19.46
CA SER A 111 -71.15 -9.22 -18.08
C SER A 111 -70.38 -8.29 -17.14
N SER A 112 -70.30 -6.99 -17.44
CA SER A 112 -69.68 -6.00 -16.55
C SER A 112 -70.63 -5.57 -15.43
N HIS A 113 -70.09 -5.22 -14.27
CA HIS A 113 -70.85 -4.74 -13.11
C HIS A 113 -70.31 -3.38 -12.62
N ALA A 114 -71.19 -2.40 -12.40
CA ALA A 114 -70.84 -1.09 -11.86
C ALA A 114 -71.81 -0.68 -10.75
N GLU A 115 -71.32 -0.48 -9.53
CA GLU A 115 -72.12 -0.10 -8.35
C GLU A 115 -71.55 1.14 -7.64
N GLY A 116 -72.39 1.95 -6.96
CA GLY A 116 -71.95 3.10 -6.15
C GLY A 116 -72.23 4.49 -6.75
N PHE A 117 -71.28 5.44 -6.67
CA PHE A 117 -71.44 6.82 -7.18
C PHE A 117 -70.39 7.15 -8.23
N ARG A 118 -70.81 7.49 -9.46
CA ARG A 118 -69.92 7.78 -10.61
C ARG A 118 -68.95 6.66 -10.94
N THR A 119 -69.39 5.41 -10.88
CA THR A 119 -68.57 4.24 -11.23
C THR A 119 -68.78 3.83 -12.68
N THR A 120 -67.74 3.29 -13.32
CA THR A 120 -67.78 2.96 -14.76
C THR A 120 -67.07 1.64 -15.03
N ALA A 121 -67.78 0.66 -15.55
CA ALA A 121 -67.24 -0.62 -16.03
C ALA A 121 -67.47 -0.75 -17.56
N THR A 122 -66.40 -0.66 -18.35
CA THR A 122 -66.52 -0.55 -19.83
C THR A 122 -66.04 -1.78 -20.61
N ALA A 123 -65.29 -2.67 -19.98
CA ALA A 123 -64.77 -3.88 -20.61
C ALA A 123 -65.52 -5.14 -20.17
N ASN A 124 -65.35 -6.22 -20.94
CA ASN A 124 -66.01 -7.50 -20.64
C ASN A 124 -65.60 -8.00 -19.25
N THR A 125 -66.57 -8.46 -18.46
CA THR A 125 -66.40 -8.99 -17.09
C THR A 125 -65.73 -8.01 -16.10
N ALA A 126 -65.65 -6.73 -16.44
CA ALA A 126 -65.08 -5.71 -15.54
C ALA A 126 -66.04 -5.40 -14.38
N HIS A 127 -65.48 -5.12 -13.20
CA HIS A 127 -66.23 -4.77 -12.00
C HIS A 127 -65.74 -3.42 -11.44
N ALA A 128 -66.64 -2.48 -11.20
CA ALA A 128 -66.31 -1.19 -10.59
C ALA A 128 -67.28 -0.85 -9.44
N GLU A 129 -66.76 -0.70 -8.22
CA GLU A 129 -67.55 -0.35 -7.03
C GLU A 129 -66.98 0.87 -6.30
N GLY A 130 -67.78 1.54 -5.47
CA GLY A 130 -67.34 2.69 -4.66
C GLY A 130 -67.69 4.08 -5.23
N THR A 131 -66.73 5.00 -5.27
CA THR A 131 -66.94 6.40 -5.68
C THR A 131 -65.93 6.85 -6.72
N THR A 132 -66.40 7.28 -7.90
CA THR A 132 -65.54 7.76 -9.01
C THR A 132 -64.51 6.70 -9.46
N THR A 133 -64.90 5.43 -9.46
CA THR A 133 -64.03 4.31 -9.85
C THR A 133 -64.24 3.92 -11.32
N THR A 134 -63.20 3.40 -11.98
CA THR A 134 -63.27 2.99 -13.40
C THR A 134 -62.57 1.66 -13.62
N ALA A 135 -63.28 0.67 -14.14
CA ALA A 135 -62.75 -0.61 -14.60
C ALA A 135 -62.90 -0.71 -16.13
N SER A 136 -61.78 -0.57 -16.84
CA SER A 136 -61.75 -0.49 -18.32
C SER A 136 -60.88 -1.56 -19.00
N GLY A 137 -60.22 -2.41 -18.22
CA GLY A 137 -59.52 -3.60 -18.72
C GLY A 137 -60.43 -4.83 -18.70
N VAL A 138 -60.18 -5.81 -19.57
CA VAL A 138 -60.95 -7.07 -19.57
C VAL A 138 -60.74 -7.78 -18.23
N ALA A 139 -61.84 -8.16 -17.57
CA ALA A 139 -61.83 -8.78 -16.24
C ALA A 139 -61.09 -7.94 -15.16
N SER A 140 -61.04 -6.61 -15.31
CA SER A 140 -60.45 -5.73 -14.30
C SER A 140 -61.41 -5.41 -13.16
N HIS A 141 -60.87 -5.08 -11.99
CA HIS A 141 -61.62 -4.74 -10.78
C HIS A 141 -61.17 -3.40 -10.20
N ALA A 142 -62.08 -2.46 -9.97
CA ALA A 142 -61.77 -1.17 -9.35
C ALA A 142 -62.73 -0.90 -8.17
N GLU A 143 -62.18 -0.70 -6.97
CA GLU A 143 -62.95 -0.43 -5.75
C GLU A 143 -62.38 0.75 -4.95
N GLY A 144 -63.18 1.38 -4.08
CA GLY A 144 -62.75 2.49 -3.22
C GLY A 144 -63.12 3.90 -3.75
N PHE A 145 -62.19 4.86 -3.69
CA PHE A 145 -62.41 6.26 -4.09
C PHE A 145 -61.42 6.69 -5.18
N ALA A 146 -61.91 7.14 -6.33
CA ALA A 146 -61.09 7.64 -7.44
C ALA A 146 -60.07 6.62 -8.00
N THR A 147 -60.39 5.33 -8.01
CA THR A 147 -59.50 4.26 -8.48
C THR A 147 -59.72 3.92 -9.96
N ASN A 148 -58.67 3.46 -10.65
CA ASN A 148 -58.74 3.15 -12.09
C ASN A 148 -57.99 1.86 -12.45
N ALA A 149 -58.73 0.80 -12.77
CA ALA A 149 -58.18 -0.47 -13.27
C ALA A 149 -58.34 -0.57 -14.79
N SER A 150 -57.30 -0.19 -15.53
CA SER A 150 -57.31 -0.11 -17.01
C SER A 150 -56.51 -1.21 -17.72
N GLY A 151 -55.72 -1.99 -16.99
CA GLY A 151 -55.07 -3.20 -17.51
C GLY A 151 -55.98 -4.42 -17.51
N ASP A 152 -55.77 -5.35 -18.44
CA ASP A 152 -56.49 -6.63 -18.44
C ASP A 152 -56.15 -7.45 -17.20
N ASN A 153 -57.16 -7.98 -16.50
CA ASN A 153 -57.07 -8.67 -15.21
C ASN A 153 -56.40 -7.82 -14.10
N SER A 154 -56.41 -6.49 -14.21
CA SER A 154 -55.84 -5.62 -13.18
C SER A 154 -56.82 -5.35 -12.04
N HIS A 155 -56.29 -5.03 -10.86
CA HIS A 155 -57.10 -4.72 -9.68
C HIS A 155 -56.57 -3.43 -9.02
N ALA A 156 -57.45 -2.44 -8.84
CA ALA A 156 -57.14 -1.18 -8.17
C ALA A 156 -58.09 -0.93 -6.99
N GLU A 157 -57.57 -0.85 -5.78
CA GLU A 157 -58.33 -0.56 -4.56
C GLU A 157 -57.74 0.64 -3.80
N GLY A 158 -58.48 1.17 -2.82
CA GLY A 158 -58.03 2.29 -1.97
C GLY A 158 -58.48 3.68 -2.44
N ASN A 159 -57.57 4.66 -2.42
CA ASN A 159 -57.84 6.08 -2.70
C ASN A 159 -56.89 6.63 -3.76
N ASN A 160 -57.43 7.06 -4.89
CA ASN A 160 -56.67 7.65 -6.01
C ASN A 160 -55.58 6.70 -6.56
N THR A 161 -55.90 5.42 -6.74
CA THR A 161 -54.96 4.40 -7.23
C THR A 161 -55.18 4.08 -8.71
N THR A 162 -54.16 3.57 -9.41
CA THR A 162 -54.27 3.23 -10.84
C THR A 162 -53.52 1.94 -11.19
N ALA A 163 -54.26 0.91 -11.61
CA ALA A 163 -53.72 -0.35 -12.10
C ALA A 163 -53.78 -0.41 -13.64
N ALA A 164 -52.74 0.09 -14.33
CA ALA A 164 -52.71 0.20 -15.79
C ALA A 164 -51.98 -0.94 -16.53
N GLY A 165 -51.22 -1.78 -15.81
CA GLY A 165 -50.53 -2.94 -16.37
C GLY A 165 -51.45 -4.17 -16.44
N ALA A 166 -51.21 -5.07 -17.38
CA ALA A 166 -51.93 -6.35 -17.38
C ALA A 166 -51.56 -7.20 -16.16
N ASN A 167 -52.55 -7.79 -15.49
CA ASN A 167 -52.45 -8.50 -14.21
C ASN A 167 -51.77 -7.68 -13.10
N SER A 168 -51.82 -6.35 -13.16
CA SER A 168 -51.22 -5.50 -12.12
C SER A 168 -52.18 -5.25 -10.96
N HIS A 169 -51.63 -4.98 -9.78
CA HIS A 169 -52.38 -4.69 -8.57
C HIS A 169 -51.93 -3.36 -7.97
N THR A 170 -52.87 -2.53 -7.51
CA THR A 170 -52.55 -1.32 -6.74
C THR A 170 -53.51 -1.10 -5.59
N GLU A 171 -52.98 -0.81 -4.41
CA GLU A 171 -53.75 -0.54 -3.19
C GLU A 171 -53.18 0.66 -2.40
N GLY A 172 -53.92 1.17 -1.42
CA GLY A 172 -53.47 2.30 -0.58
C GLY A 172 -53.89 3.69 -1.09
N LEU A 173 -52.99 4.67 -1.01
CA LEU A 173 -53.25 6.08 -1.33
C LEU A 173 -52.28 6.59 -2.41
N ASN A 174 -52.80 7.11 -3.53
CA ASN A 174 -51.99 7.66 -4.62
C ASN A 174 -50.97 6.68 -5.24
N THR A 175 -51.24 5.37 -5.24
CA THR A 175 -50.36 4.35 -5.81
C THR A 175 -50.66 4.06 -7.28
N GLN A 176 -49.65 3.68 -8.05
CA GLN A 176 -49.82 3.46 -9.48
C GLN A 176 -48.93 2.35 -10.04
N THR A 177 -49.49 1.57 -10.97
CA THR A 177 -48.73 0.79 -11.95
C THR A 177 -48.93 1.38 -13.35
N THR A 178 -47.95 1.21 -14.22
CA THR A 178 -48.00 1.74 -15.61
C THR A 178 -48.34 0.62 -16.60
N ILE A 179 -48.61 0.98 -17.86
CA ILE A 179 -48.84 0.03 -18.96
C ILE A 179 -47.65 -0.94 -19.13
N SER A 180 -46.42 -0.50 -18.85
CA SER A 180 -45.23 -1.36 -18.86
C SER A 180 -45.13 -2.30 -17.66
N GLY A 181 -45.82 -1.98 -16.57
CA GLY A 181 -45.87 -2.74 -15.31
C GLY A 181 -46.74 -3.99 -15.37
N VAL A 182 -46.52 -4.88 -16.35
CA VAL A 182 -47.23 -6.16 -16.42
C VAL A 182 -46.86 -7.03 -15.21
N ASN A 183 -47.85 -7.55 -14.49
CA ASN A 183 -47.71 -8.24 -13.21
C ASN A 183 -47.08 -7.39 -12.08
N ALA A 184 -47.11 -6.06 -12.19
CA ALA A 184 -46.54 -5.19 -11.16
C ALA A 184 -47.49 -5.00 -9.97
N HIS A 185 -46.92 -4.71 -8.80
CA HIS A 185 -47.66 -4.44 -7.57
C HIS A 185 -47.20 -3.11 -6.96
N ALA A 186 -48.14 -2.23 -6.60
CA ALA A 186 -47.83 -1.01 -5.84
C ALA A 186 -48.82 -0.81 -4.68
N GLU A 187 -48.31 -0.78 -3.45
CA GLU A 187 -49.10 -0.59 -2.22
C GLU A 187 -48.57 0.56 -1.37
N GLY A 188 -49.32 1.03 -0.37
CA GLY A 188 -48.88 2.11 0.54
C GLY A 188 -49.26 3.53 0.09
N GLU A 189 -48.35 4.51 0.20
CA GLU A 189 -48.62 5.93 -0.10
C GLU A 189 -47.69 6.52 -1.18
N GLY A 190 -48.25 6.84 -2.36
CA GLY A 190 -47.58 7.56 -3.45
C GLY A 190 -46.71 6.70 -4.37
N ASN A 191 -46.66 5.38 -4.16
CA ASN A 191 -45.68 4.50 -4.78
C ASN A 191 -45.99 4.20 -6.25
N THR A 192 -44.92 3.98 -7.04
CA THR A 192 -45.04 3.64 -8.46
C THR A 192 -44.27 2.37 -8.81
N ALA A 193 -44.96 1.37 -9.36
CA ALA A 193 -44.35 0.16 -9.91
C ALA A 193 -44.56 0.12 -11.44
N SER A 194 -43.50 0.39 -12.20
CA SER A 194 -43.55 0.59 -13.66
C SER A 194 -42.76 -0.43 -14.48
N GLY A 195 -41.96 -1.28 -13.83
CA GLY A 195 -41.24 -2.38 -14.46
C GLY A 195 -42.10 -3.65 -14.54
N ARG A 196 -41.80 -4.56 -15.45
CA ARG A 196 -42.50 -5.85 -15.50
C ARG A 196 -42.24 -6.63 -14.22
N ALA A 197 -43.28 -7.14 -13.56
CA ALA A 197 -43.18 -7.86 -12.30
C ALA A 197 -42.45 -7.08 -11.19
N SER A 198 -42.48 -5.75 -11.23
CA SER A 198 -41.88 -4.92 -10.19
C SER A 198 -42.81 -4.76 -8.99
N HIS A 199 -42.25 -4.55 -7.81
CA HIS A 199 -43.00 -4.34 -6.57
C HIS A 199 -42.54 -3.06 -5.88
N ALA A 200 -43.47 -2.17 -5.52
CA ALA A 200 -43.19 -0.96 -4.76
C ALA A 200 -44.13 -0.87 -3.54
N GLU A 201 -43.57 -0.84 -2.34
CA GLU A 201 -44.33 -0.79 -1.09
C GLU A 201 -43.79 0.27 -0.12
N GLY A 202 -44.53 0.54 0.96
CA GLY A 202 -44.24 1.60 1.93
C GLY A 202 -44.69 2.98 1.46
N GLY A 203 -43.76 3.89 1.16
CA GLY A 203 -44.03 5.29 0.84
C GLY A 203 -44.40 6.12 2.07
N GLY A 204 -44.84 7.35 1.83
CA GLY A 204 -45.24 8.28 2.89
C GLY A 204 -44.86 9.73 2.59
N VAL A 205 -44.64 10.51 3.65
CA VAL A 205 -44.36 11.94 3.58
C VAL A 205 -43.11 12.35 4.37
N ASP A 206 -42.48 13.46 3.96
CA ASP A 206 -41.38 14.08 4.70
C ASP A 206 -41.91 14.85 5.94
N GLN A 207 -40.99 15.48 6.70
CA GLN A 207 -41.36 16.29 7.89
C GLN A 207 -42.26 17.50 7.57
N MET A 208 -42.35 17.90 6.30
CA MET A 208 -43.17 19.00 5.81
C MET A 208 -44.51 18.51 5.21
N GLY A 209 -44.73 17.20 5.16
CA GLY A 209 -45.92 16.58 4.56
C GLY A 209 -45.84 16.42 3.04
N ASN A 210 -44.67 16.61 2.41
CA ASN A 210 -44.53 16.35 0.98
C ASN A 210 -44.39 14.85 0.72
N PRO A 211 -45.01 14.29 -0.33
CA PRO A 211 -44.85 12.89 -0.70
C PRO A 211 -43.39 12.51 -0.95
N VAL A 212 -42.98 11.36 -0.40
CA VAL A 212 -41.65 10.76 -0.60
C VAL A 212 -41.85 9.33 -1.13
N PRO A 213 -42.29 9.20 -2.40
CA PRO A 213 -42.75 7.93 -2.94
C PRO A 213 -41.60 6.96 -3.18
N THR A 214 -41.91 5.66 -3.14
CA THR A 214 -41.02 4.61 -3.64
C THR A 214 -41.24 4.36 -5.13
N LEU A 215 -40.17 4.00 -5.84
CA LEU A 215 -40.20 3.77 -7.29
C LEU A 215 -39.52 2.45 -7.64
N ALA A 216 -40.28 1.48 -8.12
CA ALA A 216 -39.76 0.27 -8.75
C ALA A 216 -39.99 0.34 -10.26
N SER A 217 -38.94 0.56 -11.05
CA SER A 217 -39.04 0.78 -12.51
C SER A 217 -38.27 -0.23 -13.36
N GLY A 218 -37.36 -1.00 -12.76
CA GLY A 218 -36.69 -2.10 -13.46
C GLY A 218 -37.57 -3.35 -13.55
N ASP A 219 -37.34 -4.19 -14.56
CA ASP A 219 -37.99 -5.50 -14.66
C ASP A 219 -37.60 -6.38 -13.47
N GLY A 220 -38.59 -6.84 -12.69
CA GLY A 220 -38.40 -7.60 -11.46
C GLY A 220 -37.79 -6.80 -10.31
N ALA A 221 -37.80 -5.46 -10.38
CA ALA A 221 -37.26 -4.61 -9.32
C ALA A 221 -38.17 -4.58 -8.10
N HIS A 222 -37.58 -4.48 -6.91
CA HIS A 222 -38.30 -4.36 -5.64
C HIS A 222 -37.84 -3.09 -4.90
N ALA A 223 -38.78 -2.22 -4.53
CA ALA A 223 -38.52 -1.01 -3.76
C ALA A 223 -39.44 -0.94 -2.54
N GLU A 224 -38.89 -0.98 -1.33
CA GLU A 224 -39.61 -0.92 -0.06
C GLU A 224 -39.11 0.27 0.77
N GLY A 225 -39.93 0.81 1.68
CA GLY A 225 -39.53 1.85 2.63
C GLY A 225 -40.02 3.25 2.23
N ILE A 226 -39.22 4.30 2.46
CA ILE A 226 -39.62 5.70 2.19
C ILE A 226 -38.60 6.34 1.25
N GLY A 227 -39.04 6.81 0.08
CA GLY A 227 -38.17 7.47 -0.89
C GLY A 227 -37.14 6.57 -1.56
N THR A 228 -37.39 5.27 -1.63
CA THR A 228 -36.47 4.30 -2.22
C THR A 228 -36.69 4.19 -3.73
N THR A 229 -35.64 3.88 -4.49
CA THR A 229 -35.72 3.74 -5.96
C THR A 229 -34.94 2.52 -6.43
N ALA A 230 -35.65 1.55 -7.01
CA ALA A 230 -35.07 0.40 -7.70
C ALA A 230 -35.36 0.51 -9.22
N SER A 231 -34.37 0.91 -10.01
CA SER A 231 -34.51 1.13 -11.46
C SER A 231 -33.75 0.15 -12.35
N GLY A 232 -32.80 -0.60 -11.79
CA GLY A 232 -32.13 -1.69 -12.49
C GLY A 232 -33.01 -2.94 -12.61
N PRO A 233 -32.86 -3.76 -13.66
CA PRO A 233 -33.47 -5.09 -13.71
C PRO A 233 -33.06 -5.94 -12.51
N ALA A 234 -34.03 -6.56 -11.83
CA ALA A 234 -33.83 -7.32 -10.59
C ALA A 234 -33.09 -6.55 -9.48
N ALA A 235 -33.14 -5.20 -9.49
CA ALA A 235 -32.57 -4.39 -8.43
C ALA A 235 -33.48 -4.40 -7.19
N HIS A 236 -32.87 -4.24 -6.02
CA HIS A 236 -33.58 -4.19 -4.74
C HIS A 236 -33.15 -2.95 -3.95
N ALA A 237 -34.11 -2.14 -3.50
CA ALA A 237 -33.85 -0.95 -2.68
C ALA A 237 -34.79 -0.93 -1.47
N GLU A 238 -34.26 -0.93 -0.26
CA GLU A 238 -35.04 -0.89 0.99
C GLU A 238 -34.53 0.19 1.95
N GLY A 239 -35.38 0.66 2.87
CA GLY A 239 -35.03 1.65 3.90
C GLY A 239 -35.49 3.10 3.63
N PHE A 240 -34.65 4.10 3.93
CA PHE A 240 -34.98 5.52 3.78
C PHE A 240 -34.06 6.20 2.77
N GLN A 241 -34.60 6.69 1.67
CA GLN A 241 -33.87 7.40 0.60
C GLN A 241 -32.73 6.58 -0.04
N THR A 242 -32.93 5.27 -0.22
CA THR A 242 -31.94 4.38 -0.85
C THR A 242 -32.17 4.25 -2.37
N SER A 243 -31.12 3.97 -3.13
CA SER A 243 -31.22 3.84 -4.59
C SER A 243 -30.41 2.67 -5.15
N ALA A 244 -31.07 1.78 -5.88
CA ALA A 244 -30.47 0.68 -6.63
C ALA A 244 -30.75 0.86 -8.15
N SER A 245 -29.74 1.24 -8.93
CA SER A 245 -29.95 1.77 -10.30
C SER A 245 -29.50 0.87 -11.45
N ASN A 246 -28.70 -0.15 -11.17
CA ASN A 246 -28.16 -1.06 -12.18
C ASN A 246 -28.62 -2.51 -11.98
N PRO A 247 -28.46 -3.39 -12.99
CA PRO A 247 -28.89 -4.78 -12.89
C PRO A 247 -28.37 -5.49 -11.63
N ALA A 248 -29.26 -6.15 -10.90
CA ALA A 248 -28.98 -6.87 -9.66
C ALA A 248 -28.29 -6.04 -8.55
N ALA A 249 -28.37 -4.71 -8.61
CA ALA A 249 -27.89 -3.85 -7.54
C ALA A 249 -28.79 -3.97 -6.29
N HIS A 250 -28.19 -3.98 -5.11
CA HIS A 250 -28.88 -3.98 -3.83
C HIS A 250 -28.49 -2.76 -2.98
N ALA A 251 -29.46 -2.01 -2.46
CA ALA A 251 -29.25 -0.88 -1.56
C ALA A 251 -30.18 -0.96 -0.34
N GLU A 252 -29.64 -0.97 0.87
CA GLU A 252 -30.40 -1.01 2.12
C GLU A 252 -29.92 0.06 3.11
N GLY A 253 -30.76 0.45 4.08
CA GLY A 253 -30.40 1.41 5.14
C GLY A 253 -30.89 2.85 4.92
N ILE A 254 -30.03 3.85 5.14
CA ILE A 254 -30.38 5.29 5.10
C ILE A 254 -29.46 6.01 4.11
N SER A 255 -30.03 6.60 3.07
CA SER A 255 -29.32 7.38 2.05
C SER A 255 -28.19 6.60 1.35
N THR A 256 -28.39 5.30 1.12
CA THR A 256 -27.42 4.42 0.45
C THR A 256 -27.63 4.38 -1.07
N ILE A 257 -26.54 4.26 -1.82
CA ILE A 257 -26.57 4.26 -3.30
C ILE A 257 -25.80 3.04 -3.82
N SER A 258 -26.52 2.14 -4.49
CA SER A 258 -25.98 1.01 -5.24
C SER A 258 -26.19 1.24 -6.73
N SER A 259 -25.11 1.53 -7.44
CA SER A 259 -25.10 1.92 -8.85
C SER A 259 -24.11 1.15 -9.71
N GLY A 260 -23.46 0.13 -9.16
CA GLY A 260 -22.74 -0.87 -9.94
C GLY A 260 -23.66 -2.00 -10.41
N ILE A 261 -23.24 -2.77 -11.41
CA ILE A 261 -23.91 -4.04 -11.74
C ILE A 261 -23.58 -5.05 -10.63
N GLY A 262 -24.60 -5.62 -9.99
CA GLY A 262 -24.43 -6.57 -8.89
C GLY A 262 -23.75 -5.98 -7.65
N SER A 263 -23.74 -4.65 -7.49
CA SER A 263 -23.18 -4.01 -6.30
C SER A 263 -24.12 -4.10 -5.10
N HIS A 264 -23.56 -3.94 -3.90
CA HIS A 264 -24.30 -3.90 -2.64
C HIS A 264 -23.88 -2.69 -1.79
N ALA A 265 -24.84 -1.91 -1.30
CA ALA A 265 -24.59 -0.80 -0.38
C ALA A 265 -25.56 -0.88 0.82
N GLU A 266 -25.04 -0.91 2.04
CA GLU A 266 -25.83 -1.04 3.27
C GLU A 266 -25.44 0.01 4.32
N SER A 267 -26.23 0.13 5.41
CA SER A 267 -26.03 1.07 6.52
C SER A 267 -26.34 2.56 6.19
N VAL A 268 -25.44 3.52 6.45
CA VAL A 268 -25.77 4.97 6.40
C VAL A 268 -24.83 5.73 5.46
N ASN A 269 -25.41 6.41 4.47
CA ASN A 269 -24.70 7.28 3.52
C ASN A 269 -23.58 6.55 2.74
N THR A 270 -23.76 5.26 2.44
CA THR A 270 -22.77 4.45 1.73
C THR A 270 -23.02 4.46 0.22
N THR A 271 -21.97 4.30 -0.58
CA THR A 271 -22.08 4.24 -2.05
C THR A 271 -21.27 3.09 -2.64
N ALA A 272 -21.92 2.15 -3.30
CA ALA A 272 -21.29 1.11 -4.10
C ALA A 272 -21.57 1.36 -5.59
N SER A 273 -20.56 1.75 -6.37
CA SER A 273 -20.70 2.14 -7.78
C SER A 273 -19.86 1.33 -8.77
N GLY A 274 -18.93 0.50 -8.28
CA GLY A 274 -18.15 -0.41 -9.11
C GLY A 274 -18.90 -1.69 -9.46
N PHE A 275 -18.51 -2.38 -10.53
CA PHE A 275 -19.05 -3.71 -10.84
C PHE A 275 -18.81 -4.66 -9.67
N ALA A 276 -19.85 -5.28 -9.13
CA ALA A 276 -19.79 -6.19 -7.98
C ALA A 276 -19.06 -5.61 -6.74
N SER A 277 -19.15 -4.29 -6.52
CA SER A 277 -18.56 -3.66 -5.33
C SER A 277 -19.48 -3.73 -4.11
N HIS A 278 -18.91 -3.63 -2.91
CA HIS A 278 -19.62 -3.68 -1.64
C HIS A 278 -19.27 -2.48 -0.74
N ALA A 279 -20.24 -1.76 -0.21
CA ALA A 279 -20.01 -0.66 0.74
C ALA A 279 -20.91 -0.79 1.97
N GLU A 280 -20.31 -0.83 3.16
CA GLU A 280 -21.00 -0.94 4.46
C GLU A 280 -20.44 0.06 5.47
N GLY A 281 -21.15 0.29 6.58
CA GLY A 281 -20.74 1.26 7.62
C GLY A 281 -21.31 2.68 7.47
N LEU A 282 -20.53 3.71 7.79
CA LEU A 282 -20.95 5.11 7.79
C LEU A 282 -20.17 5.93 6.77
N SER A 283 -20.84 6.51 5.77
CA SER A 283 -20.22 7.39 4.77
C SER A 283 -19.08 6.74 3.97
N THR A 284 -19.16 5.43 3.69
CA THR A 284 -18.15 4.69 2.93
C THR A 284 -18.45 4.70 1.42
N THR A 285 -17.43 4.51 0.59
CA THR A 285 -17.58 4.46 -0.88
C THR A 285 -16.73 3.37 -1.50
N ALA A 286 -17.36 2.43 -2.21
CA ALA A 286 -16.71 1.39 -3.01
C ALA A 286 -16.99 1.61 -4.51
N SER A 287 -16.05 2.25 -5.22
CA SER A 287 -16.20 2.64 -6.64
C SER A 287 -15.33 1.85 -7.62
N GLY A 288 -14.36 1.08 -7.13
CA GLY A 288 -13.58 0.16 -7.96
C GLY A 288 -14.35 -1.12 -8.30
N ASN A 289 -14.01 -1.78 -9.41
CA ASN A 289 -14.63 -3.08 -9.74
C ASN A 289 -14.21 -4.14 -8.71
N ALA A 290 -15.18 -4.87 -8.16
CA ALA A 290 -15.01 -5.84 -7.08
C ALA A 290 -14.29 -5.26 -5.85
N SER A 291 -14.44 -3.96 -5.59
CA SER A 291 -13.89 -3.32 -4.39
C SER A 291 -14.83 -3.44 -3.20
N HIS A 292 -14.30 -3.36 -1.98
CA HIS A 292 -15.09 -3.41 -0.75
C HIS A 292 -14.61 -2.35 0.24
N ALA A 293 -15.55 -1.56 0.76
CA ALA A 293 -15.29 -0.51 1.74
C ALA A 293 -16.18 -0.65 2.98
N GLU A 294 -15.56 -0.67 4.16
CA GLU A 294 -16.22 -0.76 5.45
C GLU A 294 -15.67 0.26 6.47
N GLY A 295 -16.37 0.43 7.60
CA GLY A 295 -15.99 1.37 8.66
C GLY A 295 -16.63 2.76 8.55
N GLU A 296 -15.87 3.84 8.79
CA GLU A 296 -16.36 5.23 8.79
C GLU A 296 -15.56 6.10 7.82
N GLY A 297 -16.19 6.65 6.78
CA GLY A 297 -15.56 7.58 5.85
C GLY A 297 -14.51 6.95 4.93
N SER A 298 -14.50 5.61 4.80
CA SER A 298 -13.51 4.86 4.03
C SER A 298 -13.83 4.81 2.53
N VAL A 299 -12.81 4.80 1.67
CA VAL A 299 -12.97 4.84 0.19
C VAL A 299 -12.14 3.76 -0.52
N ALA A 300 -12.79 2.76 -1.12
CA ALA A 300 -12.17 1.76 -1.99
C ALA A 300 -12.44 2.08 -3.48
N SER A 301 -11.49 2.75 -4.14
CA SER A 301 -11.60 3.21 -5.53
C SER A 301 -10.76 2.41 -6.53
N GLY A 302 -9.79 1.63 -6.07
CA GLY A 302 -9.01 0.71 -6.90
C GLY A 302 -9.80 -0.54 -7.29
N ASN A 303 -9.51 -1.11 -8.46
CA ASN A 303 -10.10 -2.42 -8.83
C ASN A 303 -9.62 -3.50 -7.85
N ARG A 304 -10.54 -4.29 -7.30
CA ARG A 304 -10.28 -5.32 -6.27
C ARG A 304 -9.64 -4.77 -4.99
N SER A 305 -9.78 -3.47 -4.71
CA SER A 305 -9.24 -2.89 -3.48
C SER A 305 -10.16 -3.12 -2.28
N HIS A 306 -9.57 -3.13 -1.09
CA HIS A 306 -10.28 -3.30 0.18
C HIS A 306 -9.90 -2.17 1.13
N THR A 307 -10.85 -1.64 1.90
CA THR A 307 -10.57 -0.63 2.92
C THR A 307 -11.46 -0.79 4.14
N GLU A 308 -10.89 -0.67 5.33
CA GLU A 308 -11.59 -0.76 6.61
C GLU A 308 -11.08 0.29 7.62
N GLY A 309 -11.80 0.53 8.72
CA GLY A 309 -11.41 1.50 9.75
C GLY A 309 -12.03 2.89 9.59
N GLN A 310 -11.30 3.96 9.95
CA GLN A 310 -11.79 5.34 9.94
C GLN A 310 -10.99 6.22 8.96
N SER A 311 -11.66 6.82 8.00
CA SER A 311 -11.08 7.73 6.99
C SER A 311 -9.93 7.09 6.20
N THR A 312 -10.03 5.80 5.88
CA THR A 312 -9.02 5.05 5.12
C THR A 312 -9.31 5.08 3.61
N SER A 313 -8.29 4.89 2.78
CA SER A 313 -8.45 4.95 1.32
C SER A 313 -7.57 3.94 0.59
N ALA A 314 -8.18 3.09 -0.23
CA ALA A 314 -7.50 2.12 -1.08
C ALA A 314 -7.79 2.43 -2.57
N SER A 315 -6.84 3.09 -3.23
CA SER A 315 -6.98 3.60 -4.61
C SER A 315 -6.14 2.87 -5.67
N GLY A 316 -5.15 2.08 -5.26
CA GLY A 316 -4.39 1.21 -6.15
C GLY A 316 -5.18 -0.05 -6.56
N GLU A 317 -4.87 -0.63 -7.72
CA GLU A 317 -5.41 -1.96 -8.07
C GLU A 317 -4.98 -2.98 -7.02
N ALA A 318 -5.93 -3.77 -6.48
CA ALA A 318 -5.71 -4.76 -5.43
C ALA A 318 -5.02 -4.22 -4.16
N SER A 319 -5.15 -2.92 -3.87
CA SER A 319 -4.58 -2.33 -2.65
C SER A 319 -5.48 -2.57 -1.42
N HIS A 320 -4.88 -2.53 -0.24
CA HIS A 320 -5.56 -2.72 1.05
C HIS A 320 -5.21 -1.59 2.02
N SER A 321 -6.19 -1.00 2.70
CA SER A 321 -5.96 0.05 3.69
C SER A 321 -6.80 -0.16 4.96
N GLU A 322 -6.19 -0.19 6.14
CA GLU A 322 -6.88 -0.37 7.43
C GLU A 322 -6.38 0.63 8.49
N GLY A 323 -7.13 0.79 9.59
CA GLY A 323 -6.76 1.69 10.71
C GLY A 323 -7.41 3.08 10.67
N VAL A 324 -6.64 4.15 10.92
CA VAL A 324 -7.16 5.55 11.00
C VAL A 324 -6.37 6.47 10.07
N ALA A 325 -7.05 7.11 9.11
CA ALA A 325 -6.45 8.06 8.16
C ALA A 325 -5.29 7.46 7.32
N THR A 326 -5.39 6.18 6.95
CA THR A 326 -4.39 5.46 6.14
C THR A 326 -4.71 5.51 4.65
N ASN A 327 -3.70 5.45 3.79
CA ASN A 327 -3.88 5.50 2.33
C ASN A 327 -2.99 4.50 1.59
N ALA A 328 -3.59 3.51 0.93
CA ALA A 328 -2.93 2.57 0.04
C ALA A 328 -3.18 2.94 -1.44
N ILE A 329 -2.15 3.49 -2.09
CA ILE A 329 -2.25 4.18 -3.39
C ILE A 329 -1.56 3.39 -4.50
N GLY A 330 -0.46 2.72 -4.20
CA GLY A 330 0.24 1.87 -5.16
C GLY A 330 -0.57 0.61 -5.50
N SER A 331 -0.36 0.05 -6.70
CA SER A 331 -0.93 -1.26 -7.06
C SER A 331 -0.39 -2.34 -6.12
N ALA A 332 -1.28 -3.19 -5.60
CA ALA A 332 -1.01 -4.22 -4.59
C ALA A 332 -0.31 -3.69 -3.32
N SER A 333 -0.49 -2.40 -3.00
CA SER A 333 0.05 -1.81 -1.77
C SER A 333 -0.81 -2.08 -0.55
N HIS A 334 -0.19 -2.04 0.63
CA HIS A 334 -0.86 -2.20 1.92
C HIS A 334 -0.50 -1.04 2.87
N ALA A 335 -1.49 -0.44 3.51
CA ALA A 335 -1.29 0.60 4.52
C ALA A 335 -2.15 0.35 5.77
N GLU A 336 -1.51 0.22 6.94
CA GLU A 336 -2.17 -0.04 8.22
C GLU A 336 -1.71 0.94 9.33
N GLY A 337 -2.39 0.97 10.47
CA GLY A 337 -2.05 1.83 11.60
C GLY A 337 -2.74 3.20 11.58
N ARG A 338 -2.00 4.29 11.77
CA ARG A 338 -2.53 5.67 11.82
C ARG A 338 -1.73 6.65 10.98
N GLU A 339 -2.41 7.40 10.11
CA GLU A 339 -1.80 8.44 9.26
C GLU A 339 -0.67 7.91 8.35
N THR A 340 -0.74 6.63 7.95
CA THR A 340 0.24 5.95 7.10
C THR A 340 -0.10 6.06 5.60
N ARG A 341 0.91 5.99 4.73
CA ARG A 341 0.73 6.11 3.26
C ARG A 341 1.62 5.15 2.48
N ALA A 342 1.04 4.34 1.62
CA ALA A 342 1.74 3.43 0.74
C ALA A 342 1.59 3.84 -0.75
N PHE A 343 2.57 4.58 -1.29
CA PHE A 343 2.54 5.09 -2.67
C PHE A 343 3.13 4.12 -3.70
N GLY A 344 4.06 3.26 -3.29
CA GLY A 344 4.78 2.36 -4.19
C GLY A 344 3.97 1.12 -4.58
N GLU A 345 4.22 0.59 -5.78
CA GLU A 345 3.69 -0.72 -6.15
C GLU A 345 4.26 -1.82 -5.21
N ASN A 346 3.42 -2.75 -4.76
CA ASN A 346 3.75 -3.80 -3.78
C ASN A 346 4.39 -3.26 -2.48
N SER A 347 4.13 -2.00 -2.11
CA SER A 347 4.73 -1.40 -0.92
C SER A 347 3.86 -1.63 0.32
N HIS A 348 4.48 -1.63 1.49
CA HIS A 348 3.81 -1.82 2.78
C HIS A 348 4.18 -0.71 3.76
N ALA A 349 3.20 -0.05 4.37
CA ALA A 349 3.42 0.97 5.40
C ALA A 349 2.55 0.70 6.65
N GLU A 350 3.16 0.56 7.81
CA GLU A 350 2.48 0.29 9.08
C GLU A 350 2.94 1.25 10.20
N GLY A 351 2.21 1.32 11.31
CA GLY A 351 2.56 2.15 12.47
C GLY A 351 1.90 3.54 12.49
N PHE A 352 2.64 4.60 12.83
CA PHE A 352 2.14 5.98 12.94
C PHE A 352 2.94 6.94 12.04
N LEU A 353 2.28 7.71 11.18
CA LEU A 353 2.94 8.70 10.29
C LEU A 353 4.02 8.11 9.35
N THR A 354 3.95 6.83 9.02
CA THR A 354 4.92 6.16 8.12
C THR A 354 4.56 6.34 6.65
N THR A 355 5.55 6.28 5.77
CA THR A 355 5.34 6.44 4.32
C THR A 355 6.26 5.55 3.49
N THR A 356 5.70 4.84 2.51
CA THR A 356 6.49 4.22 1.43
C THR A 356 6.28 4.94 0.10
N GLY A 357 7.35 5.15 -0.65
CA GLY A 357 7.33 5.81 -1.96
C GLY A 357 7.15 7.33 -1.93
N ASN A 358 6.62 7.89 -3.02
CA ASN A 358 6.39 9.33 -3.17
C ASN A 358 5.12 9.59 -4.00
N ALA A 359 4.26 10.48 -3.54
CA ALA A 359 3.03 10.87 -4.24
C ALA A 359 3.26 11.39 -5.68
N ASN A 360 4.42 11.99 -5.96
CA ASN A 360 4.74 12.60 -7.24
C ASN A 360 5.47 11.64 -8.20
N ASP A 361 5.87 10.46 -7.74
CA ASP A 361 6.61 9.48 -8.55
C ASP A 361 6.28 8.06 -8.11
N SER A 362 5.38 7.42 -8.85
CA SER A 362 4.96 6.03 -8.60
C SER A 362 6.06 4.99 -8.88
N THR A 363 7.19 5.40 -9.45
CA THR A 363 8.36 4.51 -9.60
C THR A 363 9.19 4.41 -8.32
N LEU A 364 8.99 5.34 -7.39
CA LEU A 364 9.58 5.32 -6.06
C LEU A 364 8.77 4.42 -5.12
N GLY A 365 9.47 3.74 -4.21
CA GLY A 365 8.86 2.85 -3.22
C GLY A 365 8.38 1.50 -3.75
N LEU A 366 8.69 1.11 -5.00
CA LEU A 366 8.38 -0.23 -5.51
C LEU A 366 8.99 -1.30 -4.57
N ASN A 367 8.15 -2.18 -4.00
CA ASN A 367 8.50 -3.17 -2.97
C ASN A 367 9.09 -2.59 -1.67
N ALA A 368 8.87 -1.31 -1.37
CA ALA A 368 9.39 -0.71 -0.15
C ALA A 368 8.56 -1.09 1.08
N HIS A 369 9.20 -1.08 2.25
CA HIS A 369 8.57 -1.33 3.54
C HIS A 369 8.92 -0.21 4.53
N ALA A 370 7.93 0.32 5.25
CA ALA A 370 8.16 1.28 6.32
C ALA A 370 7.28 0.97 7.54
N GLU A 371 7.89 0.86 8.71
CA GLU A 371 7.20 0.55 9.97
C GLU A 371 7.64 1.50 11.11
N GLY A 372 6.92 1.47 12.23
CA GLY A 372 7.22 2.28 13.42
C GLY A 372 6.55 3.66 13.43
N GLU A 373 7.30 4.72 13.80
CA GLU A 373 6.78 6.09 13.89
C GLU A 373 7.56 7.03 12.97
N GLY A 374 6.85 7.76 12.09
CA GLY A 374 7.39 8.84 11.25
C GLY A 374 8.52 8.42 10.29
N THR A 375 8.56 7.15 9.90
CA THR A 375 9.59 6.59 9.01
C THR A 375 9.22 6.75 7.53
N THR A 376 10.22 6.81 6.65
CA THR A 376 10.00 6.90 5.20
C THR A 376 10.93 5.97 4.42
N ALA A 377 10.35 5.06 3.63
CA ALA A 377 11.09 4.22 2.69
C ALA A 377 10.69 4.55 1.23
N SER A 378 11.49 5.37 0.56
CA SER A 378 11.18 5.88 -0.80
C SER A 378 11.98 5.23 -1.93
N GLY A 379 13.07 4.53 -1.61
CA GLY A 379 13.83 3.77 -2.60
C GLY A 379 13.08 2.51 -3.07
N ARG A 380 13.43 1.99 -4.24
CA ARG A 380 12.95 0.66 -4.65
C ARG A 380 13.48 -0.39 -3.69
N ALA A 381 12.62 -1.23 -3.13
CA ALA A 381 12.95 -2.29 -2.18
C ALA A 381 13.72 -1.77 -0.95
N SER A 382 13.48 -0.51 -0.54
CA SER A 382 14.08 0.02 0.67
C SER A 382 13.24 -0.33 1.91
N HIS A 383 13.89 -0.33 3.07
CA HIS A 383 13.26 -0.63 4.35
C HIS A 383 13.59 0.47 5.37
N ALA A 384 12.59 0.99 6.08
CA ALA A 384 12.78 1.96 7.16
C ALA A 384 11.98 1.59 8.41
N GLU A 385 12.63 1.49 9.55
CA GLU A 385 12.01 1.10 10.82
C GLU A 385 12.51 1.94 12.01
N GLY A 386 11.81 1.87 13.15
CA GLY A 386 12.14 2.60 14.37
C GLY A 386 11.22 3.78 14.67
N GLY A 387 11.76 4.82 15.31
CA GLY A 387 10.96 5.91 15.88
C GLY A 387 11.42 7.29 15.43
N ALA A 388 10.48 8.16 15.07
CA ALA A 388 10.77 9.52 14.63
C ALA A 388 10.87 10.56 15.75
N ILE A 389 11.12 10.13 16.99
CA ILE A 389 11.23 11.03 18.14
C ILE A 389 12.48 10.67 18.95
N ASP A 390 13.35 11.66 19.18
CA ASP A 390 14.54 11.49 20.03
C ASP A 390 14.21 11.48 21.53
N GLN A 391 15.21 11.25 22.39
CA GLN A 391 15.01 11.11 23.83
C GLN A 391 14.51 12.38 24.52
N VAL A 392 14.61 13.54 23.86
CA VAL A 392 14.15 14.84 24.38
C VAL A 392 12.88 15.35 23.69
N GLY A 393 12.33 14.59 22.74
CA GLY A 393 11.04 14.85 22.11
C GLY A 393 11.09 15.60 20.78
N ASN A 394 12.25 15.75 20.14
CA ASN A 394 12.32 16.39 18.83
C ASN A 394 11.99 15.39 17.71
N PRO A 395 11.38 15.87 16.59
CA PRO A 395 11.21 15.08 15.38
C PRO A 395 12.57 14.66 14.78
N ALA A 396 12.80 13.36 14.70
CA ALA A 396 13.99 12.71 14.17
C ALA A 396 13.60 11.55 13.24
N PRO A 397 13.00 11.84 12.06
CA PRO A 397 12.47 10.80 11.18
C PRO A 397 13.57 9.92 10.58
N THR A 398 13.28 8.63 10.44
CA THR A 398 14.15 7.65 9.79
C THR A 398 13.84 7.56 8.29
N LEU A 399 14.88 7.58 7.45
CA LEU A 399 14.74 7.70 6.00
C LEU A 399 15.60 6.67 5.24
N ALA A 400 14.96 5.79 4.47
CA ALA A 400 15.60 4.90 3.50
C ALA A 400 15.19 5.29 2.06
N SER A 401 16.03 6.09 1.40
CA SER A 401 15.74 6.66 0.07
C SER A 401 16.54 6.02 -1.08
N GLY A 402 17.66 5.36 -0.77
CA GLY A 402 18.42 4.60 -1.76
C GLY A 402 17.67 3.33 -2.17
N ASN A 403 17.84 2.89 -3.42
CA ASN A 403 17.32 1.58 -3.82
C ASN A 403 18.01 0.49 -3.01
N SER A 404 17.23 -0.44 -2.45
CA SER A 404 17.68 -1.50 -1.54
C SER A 404 18.35 -0.99 -0.26
N ALA A 405 18.14 0.28 0.11
CA ALA A 405 18.68 0.84 1.34
C ALA A 405 17.89 0.39 2.58
N HIS A 406 18.55 0.31 3.73
CA HIS A 406 17.95 -0.02 5.02
C HIS A 406 18.29 1.08 6.04
N ALA A 407 17.30 1.61 6.74
CA ALA A 407 17.50 2.57 7.82
C ALA A 407 16.70 2.15 9.06
N GLU A 408 17.37 1.98 10.20
CA GLU A 408 16.76 1.55 11.47
C GLU A 408 17.05 2.56 12.58
N GLY A 409 16.10 2.75 13.49
CA GLY A 409 16.29 3.48 14.74
C GLY A 409 15.72 4.91 14.73
N VAL A 410 16.48 5.89 15.22
CA VAL A 410 15.99 7.28 15.43
C VAL A 410 16.83 8.29 14.66
N GLY A 411 16.23 8.93 13.66
CA GLY A 411 16.88 9.99 12.86
C GLY A 411 17.95 9.46 11.91
N THR A 412 17.93 8.18 11.56
CA THR A 412 18.89 7.55 10.65
C THR A 412 18.54 7.82 9.19
N THR A 413 19.56 7.88 8.33
CA THR A 413 19.36 8.11 6.88
C THR A 413 20.23 7.19 6.05
N ALA A 414 19.61 6.37 5.21
CA ALA A 414 20.27 5.55 4.20
C ALA A 414 19.82 5.99 2.79
N SER A 415 20.72 6.64 2.04
CA SER A 415 20.40 7.23 0.73
C SER A 415 21.22 6.68 -0.44
N GLY A 416 22.29 5.93 -0.17
CA GLY A 416 23.06 5.22 -1.18
C GLY A 416 22.35 3.96 -1.68
N PHE A 417 22.70 3.49 -2.89
CA PHE A 417 22.26 2.19 -3.37
C PHE A 417 22.76 1.10 -2.41
N ALA A 418 21.84 0.29 -1.88
CA ALA A 418 22.14 -0.77 -0.91
C ALA A 418 22.96 -0.30 0.31
N SER A 419 22.73 0.94 0.78
CA SER A 419 23.36 1.44 2.00
C SER A 419 22.57 1.06 3.26
N HIS A 420 23.23 1.03 4.41
CA HIS A 420 22.63 0.68 5.69
C HIS A 420 22.96 1.73 6.76
N ALA A 421 21.96 2.21 7.51
CA ALA A 421 22.16 3.12 8.63
C ALA A 421 21.37 2.64 9.86
N GLU A 422 22.03 2.44 10.99
CA GLU A 422 21.40 1.92 12.22
C GLU A 422 21.84 2.69 13.47
N GLY A 423 21.02 2.70 14.52
CA GLY A 423 21.29 3.39 15.78
C GLY A 423 20.42 4.63 15.96
N GLY A 424 21.00 5.79 16.30
CA GLY A 424 20.19 7.00 16.36
C GLY A 424 20.84 8.18 17.05
N THR A 425 19.99 9.05 17.59
CA THR A 425 20.43 10.25 18.32
C THR A 425 19.71 10.42 19.65
N PRO A 426 20.41 10.85 20.71
CA PRO A 426 19.76 11.30 21.94
C PRO A 426 19.08 12.67 21.79
N ASP A 427 19.58 13.53 20.88
CA ASP A 427 19.07 14.87 20.60
C ASP A 427 19.48 15.30 19.18
N ILE A 428 18.55 15.23 18.22
CA ILE A 428 18.80 15.52 16.79
C ILE A 428 19.28 16.96 16.56
N THR A 429 18.98 17.88 17.47
CA THR A 429 19.36 19.30 17.35
C THR A 429 20.84 19.54 17.64
N PHE A 430 21.48 18.59 18.32
CA PHE A 430 22.90 18.66 18.69
C PHE A 430 23.75 17.58 18.01
N LEU A 431 23.25 16.33 17.96
CA LEU A 431 23.91 15.20 17.31
C LEU A 431 22.98 14.65 16.24
N PRO A 432 23.35 14.66 14.96
CA PRO A 432 22.56 14.00 13.93
C PRO A 432 22.53 12.48 14.15
N GLY A 433 21.51 11.82 13.61
CA GLY A 433 21.53 10.35 13.53
C GLY A 433 22.55 9.86 12.48
N PRO A 434 22.88 8.57 12.50
CA PRO A 434 23.71 7.90 11.48
C PRO A 434 23.26 8.16 10.04
N VAL A 435 24.22 8.43 9.14
CA VAL A 435 23.98 8.70 7.72
C VAL A 435 24.87 7.83 6.82
N ALA A 436 24.25 6.97 6.02
CA ALA A 436 24.90 6.15 5.00
C ALA A 436 24.46 6.59 3.59
N SER A 437 25.24 7.48 2.98
CA SER A 437 24.93 8.09 1.68
C SER A 437 25.74 7.54 0.50
N GLY A 438 26.83 6.82 0.77
CA GLY A 438 27.60 6.10 -0.24
C GLY A 438 26.90 4.83 -0.70
N ASN A 439 27.12 4.41 -1.95
CA ASN A 439 26.62 3.11 -2.40
C ASN A 439 27.31 2.00 -1.61
N PHE A 440 26.54 1.02 -1.14
CA PHE A 440 27.01 -0.09 -0.30
C PHE A 440 27.68 0.37 1.00
N SER A 441 27.44 1.60 1.46
CA SER A 441 28.04 2.12 2.68
C SER A 441 27.24 1.72 3.92
N HIS A 442 27.92 1.66 5.07
CA HIS A 442 27.33 1.33 6.37
C HIS A 442 27.67 2.40 7.40
N ALA A 443 26.68 2.88 8.18
CA ALA A 443 26.87 3.81 9.28
C ALA A 443 26.09 3.35 10.52
N GLU A 444 26.76 3.11 11.65
CA GLU A 444 26.12 2.65 12.89
C GLU A 444 26.50 3.49 14.10
N GLY A 445 25.62 3.59 15.10
CA GLY A 445 25.88 4.29 16.37
C GLY A 445 25.22 5.67 16.49
N VAL A 446 25.98 6.70 16.86
CA VAL A 446 25.48 8.08 17.08
C VAL A 446 26.30 9.07 16.26
N ALA A 447 25.65 9.88 15.42
CA ALA A 447 26.30 10.89 14.57
C ALA A 447 27.42 10.33 13.68
N THR A 448 27.28 9.11 13.16
CA THR A 448 28.23 8.50 12.24
C THR A 448 27.89 8.79 10.78
N PHE A 449 28.89 8.97 9.93
CA PHE A 449 28.72 9.37 8.53
C PHE A 449 29.54 8.50 7.60
N SER A 450 28.89 7.81 6.67
CA SER A 450 29.52 6.92 5.70
C SER A 450 29.10 7.30 4.29
N SER A 451 29.94 8.08 3.60
CA SER A 451 29.64 8.68 2.30
C SER A 451 30.50 8.15 1.14
N GLY A 452 31.56 7.40 1.43
CA GLY A 452 32.38 6.75 0.41
C GLY A 452 31.68 5.54 -0.21
N LEU A 453 32.08 5.18 -1.42
CA LEU A 453 31.67 3.89 -2.00
C LEU A 453 32.17 2.76 -1.10
N THR A 454 31.30 1.85 -0.64
CA THR A 454 31.65 0.72 0.24
C THR A 454 32.35 1.11 1.55
N SER A 455 32.11 2.32 2.07
CA SER A 455 32.72 2.77 3.33
C SER A 455 31.95 2.28 4.58
N HIS A 456 32.62 2.26 5.73
CA HIS A 456 32.03 1.88 7.02
C HIS A 456 32.36 2.90 8.12
N ALA A 457 31.35 3.41 8.85
CA ALA A 457 31.54 4.28 10.00
C ALA A 457 30.78 3.75 11.22
N GLU A 458 31.47 3.54 12.35
CA GLU A 458 30.86 3.04 13.60
C GLU A 458 31.28 3.88 14.81
N GLY A 459 30.47 3.87 15.88
CA GLY A 459 30.77 4.56 17.15
C GLY A 459 30.05 5.91 17.32
N VAL A 460 30.79 6.94 17.74
CA VAL A 460 30.23 8.27 18.02
C VAL A 460 30.95 9.33 17.20
N GLY A 461 30.23 10.03 16.33
CA GLY A 461 30.79 11.14 15.56
C GLY A 461 31.86 10.70 14.56
N THR A 462 31.82 9.49 14.01
CA THR A 462 32.87 9.00 13.09
C THR A 462 32.52 9.30 11.62
N ILE A 463 33.54 9.52 10.78
CA ILE A 463 33.36 9.91 9.37
C ILE A 463 34.21 9.03 8.45
N ALA A 464 33.55 8.15 7.69
CA ALA A 464 34.11 7.35 6.61
C ALA A 464 33.72 7.95 5.25
N SER A 465 34.50 8.92 4.77
CA SER A 465 34.20 9.67 3.54
C SER A 465 35.04 9.26 2.33
N GLY A 466 36.09 8.45 2.52
CA GLY A 466 36.85 7.85 1.43
C GLY A 466 36.22 6.56 0.91
N ASP A 467 36.40 6.26 -0.37
CA ASP A 467 35.97 4.97 -0.93
C ASP A 467 36.70 3.82 -0.25
N THR A 468 36.01 2.73 0.06
CA THR A 468 36.53 1.54 0.78
C THR A 468 37.13 1.85 2.17
N SER A 469 36.84 3.02 2.74
CA SER A 469 37.41 3.47 4.01
C SER A 469 36.63 2.98 5.24
N HIS A 470 37.27 2.96 6.41
CA HIS A 470 36.66 2.55 7.67
C HIS A 470 37.05 3.49 8.82
N ALA A 471 36.06 4.11 9.48
CA ALA A 471 36.25 4.94 10.68
C ALA A 471 35.51 4.35 11.88
N GLU A 472 36.21 4.12 12.98
CA GLU A 472 35.63 3.64 14.25
C GLU A 472 36.06 4.50 15.44
N GLY A 473 35.32 4.39 16.56
CA GLY A 473 35.64 5.07 17.82
C GLY A 473 34.86 6.36 18.06
N ASN A 474 35.55 7.44 18.44
CA ASN A 474 34.92 8.67 18.94
C ASN A 474 35.51 9.92 18.24
N PHE A 475 34.77 10.57 17.36
CA PHE A 475 35.21 11.73 16.58
C PHE A 475 36.46 11.48 15.72
N THR A 476 36.46 10.35 15.01
CA THR A 476 37.51 9.97 14.05
C THR A 476 37.07 10.20 12.61
N SER A 477 38.01 10.49 11.70
CA SER A 477 37.70 10.71 10.28
C SER A 477 38.75 10.15 9.34
N THR A 478 38.30 9.46 8.30
CA THR A 478 39.14 9.01 7.16
C THR A 478 39.52 10.16 6.23
N ASN A 479 38.91 11.34 6.41
CA ASN A 479 39.26 12.59 5.72
C ASN A 479 39.29 12.46 4.18
N GLY A 480 38.37 11.66 3.62
CA GLY A 480 38.23 11.45 2.17
C GLY A 480 39.26 10.51 1.54
N PHE A 481 40.18 9.93 2.33
CA PHE A 481 41.22 9.06 1.79
C PHE A 481 40.72 7.64 1.53
N GLU A 482 40.90 7.18 0.29
CA GLU A 482 40.52 5.85 -0.17
C GLU A 482 41.23 4.75 0.65
N GLY A 483 40.47 3.77 1.11
CA GLY A 483 40.98 2.58 1.80
C GLY A 483 41.61 2.86 3.16
N ALA A 484 41.55 4.09 3.67
CA ALA A 484 42.10 4.43 4.96
C ALA A 484 41.25 3.83 6.08
N HIS A 485 41.93 3.27 7.09
CA HIS A 485 41.31 2.83 8.34
C HIS A 485 41.80 3.70 9.49
N ILE A 486 40.89 4.14 10.35
CA ILE A 486 41.20 4.93 11.54
C ILE A 486 40.36 4.49 12.74
N MET A 487 41.02 4.39 13.90
CA MET A 487 40.37 4.10 15.18
C MET A 487 40.84 5.06 16.29
N GLY A 488 40.12 5.08 17.41
CA GLY A 488 40.52 5.82 18.62
C GLY A 488 39.62 7.01 18.92
N ARG A 489 40.22 8.15 19.31
CA ARG A 489 39.46 9.35 19.65
C ARG A 489 40.06 10.62 19.06
N ASN A 490 39.20 11.53 18.60
CA ASN A 490 39.55 12.90 18.23
C ASN A 490 40.71 12.96 17.23
N GLY A 491 40.51 12.47 16.00
CA GLY A 491 41.57 12.59 15.01
C GLY A 491 41.15 12.28 13.58
N ALA A 492 41.94 12.77 12.64
CA ALA A 492 41.69 12.57 11.22
C ALA A 492 42.94 12.10 10.48
N VAL A 493 42.73 11.26 9.46
CA VAL A 493 43.80 10.84 8.55
C VAL A 493 44.38 12.07 7.83
N ASN A 494 45.70 12.08 7.65
CA ASN A 494 46.44 13.15 6.98
C ASN A 494 47.48 12.56 6.01
N ASP A 495 47.90 13.39 5.05
CA ASP A 495 48.92 13.09 4.05
C ASP A 495 50.33 13.59 4.44
N LEU A 496 50.52 13.97 5.71
CA LEU A 496 51.83 14.42 6.20
C LEU A 496 52.83 13.26 6.10
N ASP A 497 53.99 13.47 5.49
CA ASP A 497 55.04 12.45 5.33
C ASP A 497 54.63 11.18 4.53
N GLY A 498 53.58 11.27 3.70
CA GLY A 498 53.31 10.30 2.63
C GLY A 498 51.83 10.11 2.29
N ASP A 499 51.59 9.28 1.27
CA ASP A 499 50.26 8.96 0.78
C ASP A 499 49.49 8.04 1.76
N PRO A 500 48.35 8.48 2.30
CA PRO A 500 47.58 7.73 3.29
C PRO A 500 46.49 6.85 2.65
N THR A 501 46.41 6.73 1.32
CA THR A 501 45.52 5.74 0.71
C THR A 501 45.87 4.34 1.19
N PHE A 502 44.88 3.51 1.50
CA PHE A 502 45.08 2.14 2.04
C PHE A 502 46.01 2.09 3.27
N SER A 503 45.87 3.06 4.18
CA SER A 503 46.67 3.16 5.42
C SER A 503 45.91 2.70 6.66
N TRP A 504 46.65 2.44 7.75
CA TRP A 504 46.11 2.16 9.07
C TRP A 504 46.54 3.25 10.06
N ASN A 505 45.61 3.82 10.82
CA ASN A 505 45.82 5.01 11.65
C ASN A 505 45.19 4.83 13.04
N VAL A 506 45.84 5.37 14.08
CA VAL A 506 45.30 5.46 15.45
C VAL A 506 45.33 6.90 15.91
N ALA A 507 44.21 7.38 16.42
CA ALA A 507 44.02 8.73 16.94
C ALA A 507 43.86 8.75 18.47
N PHE A 508 44.45 9.77 19.09
CA PHE A 508 44.22 10.12 20.50
C PHE A 508 44.40 11.64 20.70
N GLY A 509 43.67 12.45 19.93
CA GLY A 509 43.78 13.90 19.96
C GLY A 509 42.91 14.58 21.02
N ALA A 510 43.06 15.90 21.13
CA ALA A 510 42.27 16.72 22.05
C ALA A 510 40.95 17.19 21.41
N GLU A 511 40.95 17.47 20.11
CA GLU A 511 39.83 18.07 19.38
C GLU A 511 39.26 17.10 18.32
N PRO A 512 37.92 17.07 18.11
CA PRO A 512 37.29 16.26 17.08
C PRO A 512 37.91 16.43 15.70
N TYR A 513 38.17 15.32 15.01
CA TYR A 513 38.68 15.32 13.62
C TYR A 513 40.02 16.05 13.42
N ASP A 514 40.81 16.23 14.47
CA ASP A 514 42.11 16.87 14.39
C ASP A 514 43.08 16.03 13.54
N THR A 515 43.52 16.56 12.40
CA THR A 515 44.50 15.89 11.54
C THR A 515 45.85 15.74 12.22
N THR A 516 46.15 16.50 13.28
CA THR A 516 47.38 16.37 14.07
C THR A 516 47.25 15.42 15.27
N GLY A 517 46.05 14.88 15.52
CA GLY A 517 45.74 14.00 16.66
C GLY A 517 46.14 12.52 16.48
N LEU A 518 46.92 12.18 15.45
CA LEU A 518 47.38 10.81 15.20
C LEU A 518 48.55 10.45 16.12
N VAL A 519 48.45 9.31 16.81
CA VAL A 519 49.53 8.75 17.64
C VAL A 519 50.28 7.61 16.96
N GLY A 520 49.74 7.09 15.86
CA GLY A 520 50.44 6.13 15.02
C GLY A 520 49.81 5.96 13.65
N LYS A 521 50.64 5.72 12.64
CA LYS A 521 50.17 5.39 11.29
C LYS A 521 51.12 4.48 10.53
N LEU A 522 50.56 3.62 9.68
CA LEU A 522 51.24 2.76 8.72
C LEU A 522 50.74 3.12 7.31
N LEU A 523 51.63 3.67 6.49
CA LEU A 523 51.30 4.13 5.12
C LEU A 523 51.44 3.01 4.08
N ASN A 524 50.85 3.19 2.90
CA ASN A 524 50.88 2.23 1.79
C ASN A 524 52.30 1.90 1.26
N ASN A 525 53.26 2.78 1.52
CA ASN A 525 54.66 2.59 1.15
C ASN A 525 55.42 1.67 2.13
N GLY A 526 54.80 1.32 3.27
CA GLY A 526 55.34 0.49 4.34
C GLY A 526 56.04 1.26 5.47
N ASN A 527 56.01 2.60 5.45
CA ASN A 527 56.56 3.41 6.53
C ASN A 527 55.61 3.44 7.73
N MET A 528 56.17 3.24 8.92
CA MET A 528 55.45 3.33 10.18
C MET A 528 55.92 4.54 10.98
N PHE A 529 54.98 5.29 11.52
CA PHE A 529 55.20 6.45 12.38
C PHE A 529 54.51 6.18 13.72
N ILE A 530 55.20 6.46 14.83
CA ILE A 530 54.69 6.28 16.19
C ILE A 530 55.07 7.51 16.99
N ASP A 531 54.09 8.21 17.56
CA ASP A 531 54.30 9.32 18.48
C ASP A 531 54.47 8.78 19.91
N GLY A 532 55.65 8.20 20.16
CA GLY A 532 55.94 7.49 21.40
C GLY A 532 57.17 6.60 21.27
N ALA A 533 57.11 5.39 21.83
CA ALA A 533 58.21 4.45 21.83
C ALA A 533 57.78 3.07 21.33
N TYR A 534 58.65 2.44 20.54
CA TYR A 534 58.61 1.00 20.31
C TYR A 534 59.36 0.28 21.44
N GLY A 535 58.62 -0.44 22.28
CA GLY A 535 59.19 -1.21 23.40
C GLY A 535 59.49 -2.66 23.00
N THR A 536 60.72 -3.11 23.22
CA THR A 536 61.13 -4.51 23.01
C THR A 536 61.93 -5.00 24.23
N PRO A 537 61.76 -6.26 24.68
CA PRO A 537 62.53 -6.82 25.79
C PRO A 537 63.99 -7.15 25.42
N ALA A 538 64.34 -7.07 24.13
CA ALA A 538 65.67 -7.34 23.63
C ALA A 538 66.64 -6.17 23.83
N GLY A 539 67.92 -6.50 23.99
CA GLY A 539 68.94 -5.56 24.45
C GLY A 539 69.77 -4.88 23.35
N ASP A 540 69.62 -5.30 22.09
CA ASP A 540 70.50 -4.90 21.00
C ASP A 540 69.79 -4.56 19.69
N TYR A 541 70.45 -3.71 18.89
CA TYR A 541 70.11 -3.42 17.50
C TYR A 541 71.09 -4.20 16.61
N ALA A 542 70.54 -4.97 15.67
CA ALA A 542 71.32 -5.80 14.77
C ALA A 542 70.94 -5.58 13.31
N GLU A 543 71.87 -5.93 12.42
CA GLU A 543 71.61 -6.04 10.99
C GLU A 543 72.04 -7.41 10.48
N MET A 544 71.35 -7.91 9.45
CA MET A 544 71.73 -9.16 8.81
C MET A 544 72.90 -8.95 7.84
N PHE A 545 73.92 -9.81 7.94
CA PHE A 545 75.08 -9.86 7.05
C PHE A 545 75.27 -11.26 6.47
N GLU A 546 75.84 -11.33 5.27
CA GLU A 546 76.16 -12.60 4.62
C GLU A 546 77.56 -13.09 5.03
N THR A 547 77.72 -14.38 5.28
CA THR A 547 79.00 -15.01 5.64
C THR A 547 79.90 -15.22 4.43
N ALA A 548 81.19 -14.92 4.55
CA ALA A 548 82.14 -14.94 3.44
C ALA A 548 82.30 -16.33 2.77
N ASP A 549 82.19 -17.40 3.55
CA ASP A 549 82.33 -18.80 3.12
C ASP A 549 80.99 -19.51 2.89
N GLY A 550 79.87 -18.82 3.10
CA GLY A 550 78.51 -19.38 3.01
C GLY A 550 78.12 -20.32 4.15
N ASN A 551 78.97 -20.49 5.17
CA ASN A 551 78.68 -21.34 6.33
C ASN A 551 78.10 -20.51 7.48
N PRO A 552 77.14 -21.04 8.26
CA PRO A 552 76.55 -20.32 9.37
C PRO A 552 77.59 -20.00 10.46
N ILE A 553 77.58 -18.76 10.94
CA ILE A 553 78.27 -18.36 12.16
C ILE A 553 77.22 -18.34 13.27
N ASP A 554 77.36 -19.24 14.25
CA ASP A 554 76.46 -19.32 15.39
C ASP A 554 76.51 -18.04 16.25
N VAL A 555 75.59 -17.88 17.19
CA VAL A 555 75.46 -16.68 18.03
C VAL A 555 76.61 -16.54 19.02
N GLY A 556 76.92 -15.29 19.38
CA GLY A 556 77.92 -14.93 20.38
C GLY A 556 79.37 -14.93 19.90
N TYR A 557 79.64 -14.84 18.59
CA TYR A 557 80.99 -14.66 18.04
C TYR A 557 81.21 -13.21 17.61
N PHE A 558 82.42 -12.69 17.86
CA PHE A 558 82.87 -11.43 17.26
C PHE A 558 83.11 -11.62 15.77
N VAL A 559 82.69 -10.65 14.97
CA VAL A 559 82.83 -10.68 13.52
C VAL A 559 83.46 -9.40 12.97
N VAL A 560 84.11 -9.55 11.82
CA VAL A 560 84.70 -8.46 11.04
C VAL A 560 84.15 -8.48 9.62
N ALA A 561 84.14 -7.32 8.97
CA ALA A 561 83.93 -7.26 7.53
C ALA A 561 85.13 -7.91 6.81
N SER A 562 84.85 -8.78 5.83
CA SER A 562 85.84 -9.45 4.99
C SER A 562 85.98 -8.76 3.63
N ASN A 563 86.23 -9.50 2.56
CA ASN A 563 86.08 -8.98 1.20
C ASN A 563 84.62 -8.58 0.92
N GLU A 564 84.46 -7.45 0.22
CA GLU A 564 83.16 -6.90 -0.17
C GLU A 564 82.29 -6.51 1.04
N ASP A 565 81.04 -6.98 1.08
CA ASP A 565 80.01 -6.69 2.09
C ASP A 565 79.73 -7.88 3.03
N LYS A 566 80.61 -8.88 3.03
CA LYS A 566 80.46 -10.12 3.80
C LYS A 566 81.19 -10.08 5.15
N ILE A 567 80.88 -11.06 6.01
CA ILE A 567 81.45 -11.19 7.35
C ILE A 567 82.16 -12.51 7.57
N GLN A 568 83.12 -12.50 8.49
CA GLN A 568 83.80 -13.67 9.03
C GLN A 568 84.10 -13.47 10.52
N LYS A 569 84.48 -14.54 11.23
CA LYS A 569 84.91 -14.44 12.63
C LYS A 569 86.13 -13.52 12.77
N ALA A 570 86.13 -12.71 13.82
CA ALA A 570 87.26 -11.85 14.17
C ALA A 570 88.45 -12.67 14.68
N THR A 571 89.65 -12.13 14.52
CA THR A 571 90.89 -12.66 15.10
C THR A 571 91.47 -11.70 16.12
N SER A 572 92.49 -12.11 16.89
CA SER A 572 93.07 -11.25 17.93
C SER A 572 93.74 -9.99 17.38
N THR A 573 94.15 -10.01 16.12
CA THR A 573 94.79 -8.90 15.42
C THR A 573 93.81 -8.06 14.59
N ALA A 574 92.51 -8.33 14.67
CA ALA A 574 91.51 -7.58 13.93
C ALA A 574 91.59 -6.08 14.27
N PRO A 575 91.81 -5.19 13.29
CA PRO A 575 91.93 -3.75 13.55
C PRO A 575 90.59 -3.11 13.90
N PHE A 576 89.49 -3.78 13.55
CA PHE A 576 88.13 -3.31 13.71
C PHE A 576 87.21 -4.51 13.91
N ILE A 577 86.27 -4.39 14.85
CA ILE A 577 85.22 -5.37 15.09
C ILE A 577 83.91 -4.75 14.65
N LEU A 578 83.22 -5.43 13.72
CA LEU A 578 81.94 -4.98 13.18
C LEU A 578 80.84 -5.10 14.23
N GLY A 579 80.80 -6.23 14.94
CA GLY A 579 79.79 -6.51 15.95
C GLY A 579 79.89 -7.95 16.46
N ILE A 580 78.81 -8.42 17.08
CA ILE A 580 78.72 -9.77 17.65
C ILE A 580 77.47 -10.44 17.07
N THR A 581 77.57 -11.71 16.65
CA THR A 581 76.41 -12.46 16.16
C THR A 581 75.33 -12.53 17.26
N SER A 582 74.15 -11.99 16.99
CA SER A 582 73.07 -11.82 17.96
C SER A 582 72.00 -12.89 17.83
N ALA A 583 71.45 -13.33 18.97
CA ALA A 583 70.40 -14.35 19.04
C ALA A 583 68.99 -13.75 19.09
N THR A 584 68.84 -12.57 19.70
CA THR A 584 67.54 -11.98 20.03
C THR A 584 67.57 -10.46 19.84
N PRO A 585 67.80 -9.98 18.60
CA PRO A 585 67.85 -8.55 18.34
C PRO A 585 66.47 -7.90 18.53
N GLY A 586 66.43 -6.72 19.14
CA GLY A 586 65.19 -5.98 19.39
C GLY A 586 64.71 -5.23 18.15
N VAL A 587 65.66 -4.80 17.32
CA VAL A 587 65.42 -4.29 15.98
C VAL A 587 66.39 -5.02 15.05
N LEU A 588 65.87 -5.61 13.99
CA LEU A 588 66.65 -6.35 12.99
C LEU A 588 66.56 -5.67 11.63
N GLY A 589 67.60 -4.92 11.27
CA GLY A 589 67.77 -4.35 9.95
C GLY A 589 68.14 -5.38 8.90
N ASN A 590 67.90 -5.05 7.63
CA ASN A 590 68.32 -5.83 6.46
C ASN A 590 67.81 -7.29 6.42
N SER A 591 66.71 -7.63 7.11
CA SER A 591 66.20 -9.01 7.23
C SER A 591 65.52 -9.58 5.99
N GLY A 592 64.97 -8.72 5.13
CA GLY A 592 64.17 -9.16 3.97
C GLY A 592 62.88 -9.89 4.35
N GLY A 593 62.33 -9.67 5.56
CA GLY A 593 61.21 -10.48 6.09
C GLY A 593 59.93 -10.49 5.24
N LEU A 594 59.67 -9.45 4.44
CA LEU A 594 58.43 -9.34 3.64
C LEU A 594 58.57 -9.81 2.19
N ARG A 595 59.81 -9.80 1.64
CA ARG A 595 60.11 -10.05 0.23
C ARG A 595 61.60 -10.02 -0.04
N TRP A 596 62.01 -10.60 -1.17
CA TRP A 596 63.35 -10.41 -1.70
C TRP A 596 63.68 -8.92 -1.86
N GLN A 597 64.80 -8.49 -1.28
CA GLN A 597 65.17 -7.07 -1.22
C GLN A 597 65.37 -6.47 -2.63
N GLY A 598 65.82 -7.28 -3.59
CA GLY A 598 66.01 -6.89 -4.98
C GLY A 598 64.74 -6.90 -5.84
N LYS A 599 63.55 -7.15 -5.27
CA LYS A 599 62.30 -7.26 -6.04
C LYS A 599 61.95 -6.00 -6.84
N TYR A 600 62.31 -4.81 -6.33
CA TYR A 600 62.03 -3.54 -6.99
C TYR A 600 63.32 -2.82 -7.36
N GLN A 601 63.26 -2.02 -8.43
CA GLN A 601 64.35 -1.14 -8.80
C GLN A 601 64.52 -0.03 -7.77
N ILE A 602 65.78 0.26 -7.47
CA ILE A 602 66.21 1.33 -6.57
C ILE A 602 67.01 2.38 -7.35
N ASP A 603 67.12 3.58 -6.81
CA ASP A 603 68.09 4.57 -7.26
C ASP A 603 69.48 4.34 -6.66
N GLU A 604 70.43 5.20 -6.99
CA GLU A 604 71.83 5.11 -6.53
C GLU A 604 71.99 5.23 -5.00
N TRP A 605 70.94 5.65 -4.28
CA TRP A 605 70.91 5.81 -2.81
C TRP A 605 70.06 4.73 -2.11
N GLY A 606 69.55 3.73 -2.84
CA GLY A 606 68.76 2.63 -2.28
C GLY A 606 67.26 2.92 -2.15
N ARG A 607 66.75 4.05 -2.65
CA ARG A 607 65.33 4.38 -2.59
C ARG A 607 64.59 3.71 -3.74
N LYS A 608 63.42 3.13 -3.48
CA LYS A 608 62.58 2.50 -4.51
C LYS A 608 62.18 3.52 -5.58
N LYS A 609 62.29 3.13 -6.85
CA LYS A 609 61.72 3.89 -7.97
C LYS A 609 60.26 3.52 -8.18
N TYR A 610 59.47 4.51 -8.54
CA TYR A 610 58.05 4.36 -8.83
C TYR A 610 57.73 4.85 -10.23
N HIS A 611 56.67 4.31 -10.82
CA HIS A 611 56.05 4.81 -12.05
C HIS A 611 54.54 4.93 -11.87
N ASP A 612 53.93 5.78 -12.68
CA ASP A 612 52.48 5.89 -12.73
C ASP A 612 51.95 4.85 -13.72
N VAL A 613 50.97 4.05 -13.27
CA VAL A 613 50.32 3.01 -14.07
C VAL A 613 48.85 3.37 -14.21
N THR A 614 48.40 3.56 -15.45
CA THR A 614 46.98 3.75 -15.78
C THR A 614 46.29 2.39 -15.79
N LEU A 615 45.42 2.15 -14.82
CA LEU A 615 44.55 0.99 -14.78
C LEU A 615 43.34 1.25 -15.69
N PRO A 616 43.10 0.43 -16.71
CA PRO A 616 41.98 0.63 -17.62
C PRO A 616 40.64 0.45 -16.87
N PRO A 617 39.57 1.13 -17.33
CA PRO A 617 38.27 1.02 -16.69
C PRO A 617 37.76 -0.43 -16.76
N GLN A 618 37.31 -0.98 -15.63
CA GLN A 618 36.63 -2.29 -15.64
C GLN A 618 35.19 -2.11 -16.08
N LYS A 619 34.75 -2.97 -17.01
CA LYS A 619 33.41 -2.92 -17.59
C LYS A 619 32.61 -4.17 -17.26
N ASP A 620 31.30 -4.03 -17.11
CA ASP A 620 30.38 -5.15 -17.01
C ASP A 620 30.28 -5.92 -18.34
N LYS A 621 29.52 -7.03 -18.34
CA LYS A 621 29.23 -7.82 -19.54
C LYS A 621 28.46 -7.04 -20.62
N LYS A 622 27.91 -5.87 -20.31
CA LYS A 622 27.15 -4.98 -21.20
C LYS A 622 27.98 -3.78 -21.68
N GLY A 623 29.22 -3.64 -21.23
CA GLY A 623 30.14 -2.56 -21.60
C GLY A 623 30.04 -1.29 -20.73
N ASN A 624 29.24 -1.30 -19.66
CA ASN A 624 29.17 -0.19 -18.71
C ASN A 624 30.39 -0.18 -17.81
N VAL A 625 30.99 0.99 -17.60
CA VAL A 625 32.13 1.15 -16.69
C VAL A 625 31.66 0.94 -15.25
N ILE A 626 32.15 -0.11 -14.59
CA ILE A 626 31.94 -0.40 -13.17
C ILE A 626 33.01 0.30 -12.32
N ILE A 627 34.26 0.24 -12.76
CA ILE A 627 35.40 0.90 -12.12
C ILE A 627 36.01 1.84 -13.15
N PRO A 628 36.08 3.15 -12.89
CA PRO A 628 36.66 4.10 -13.82
C PRO A 628 38.16 3.87 -14.01
N GLU A 629 38.69 4.46 -15.08
CA GLU A 629 40.14 4.53 -15.27
C GLU A 629 40.77 5.27 -14.08
N SER A 630 41.83 4.72 -13.51
CA SER A 630 42.58 5.36 -12.43
C SER A 630 44.07 5.26 -12.67
N THR A 631 44.82 6.25 -12.19
CA THR A 631 46.28 6.24 -12.25
C THR A 631 46.82 5.95 -10.87
N VAL A 632 47.56 4.85 -10.74
CA VAL A 632 48.13 4.40 -9.46
C VAL A 632 49.65 4.40 -9.52
N LYS A 633 50.30 4.82 -8.43
CA LYS A 633 51.76 4.83 -8.32
C LYS A 633 52.26 3.47 -7.85
N GLN A 634 53.02 2.77 -8.69
CA GLN A 634 53.52 1.43 -8.39
C GLN A 634 55.06 1.41 -8.30
N PRO A 635 55.66 0.58 -7.43
CA PRO A 635 57.09 0.37 -7.43
C PRO A 635 57.52 -0.43 -8.66
N ILE A 636 58.58 0.00 -9.34
CA ILE A 636 59.04 -0.61 -10.59
C ILE A 636 59.68 -1.98 -10.28
N LEU A 637 59.18 -3.05 -10.91
CA LEU A 637 59.75 -4.39 -10.75
C LEU A 637 61.17 -4.46 -11.33
N ASN A 638 62.05 -5.15 -10.62
CA ASN A 638 63.37 -5.50 -11.12
C ASN A 638 63.22 -6.61 -12.19
N PRO A 639 63.76 -6.46 -13.41
CA PRO A 639 63.75 -7.52 -14.43
C PRO A 639 64.36 -8.85 -13.97
N ASP A 640 65.28 -8.81 -13.00
CA ASP A 640 65.90 -10.02 -12.44
C ASP A 640 64.98 -10.76 -11.45
N TRP A 641 63.85 -10.15 -11.04
CA TRP A 641 62.90 -10.79 -10.15
C TRP A 641 62.04 -11.82 -10.89
N ASN A 642 62.04 -13.05 -10.38
CA ASN A 642 61.21 -14.14 -10.89
C ASN A 642 59.99 -14.41 -9.98
N PRO A 643 58.74 -14.21 -10.45
CA PRO A 643 57.54 -14.46 -9.66
C PRO A 643 57.30 -15.94 -9.32
N ASN A 644 57.87 -16.88 -10.09
CA ASN A 644 57.69 -18.32 -9.89
C ASN A 644 58.75 -18.93 -8.97
N GLN A 645 59.74 -18.14 -8.54
CA GLN A 645 60.75 -18.59 -7.61
C GLN A 645 60.29 -18.34 -6.18
N GLU A 646 60.25 -19.39 -5.37
CA GLU A 646 59.98 -19.28 -3.94
C GLU A 646 61.08 -18.46 -3.23
N TYR A 647 60.68 -17.51 -2.41
CA TYR A 647 61.59 -16.65 -1.66
C TYR A 647 61.75 -17.15 -0.22
N VAL A 648 63.00 -17.43 0.16
CA VAL A 648 63.38 -17.69 1.56
C VAL A 648 64.02 -16.43 2.14
N SER A 649 63.45 -15.92 3.23
CA SER A 649 63.97 -14.73 3.93
C SER A 649 65.39 -14.95 4.43
N ARG A 650 66.18 -13.88 4.63
CA ARG A 650 67.57 -14.01 5.10
C ARG A 650 67.65 -14.72 6.45
N VAL A 651 66.68 -14.49 7.32
CA VAL A 651 66.63 -15.12 8.66
C VAL A 651 66.56 -16.65 8.57
N ASN A 652 66.01 -17.19 7.48
CA ASN A 652 65.86 -18.63 7.26
C ASN A 652 66.94 -19.21 6.32
N ARG A 653 67.99 -18.43 5.98
CA ARG A 653 69.09 -18.86 5.13
C ARG A 653 70.38 -18.96 5.93
N GLN A 654 71.08 -20.09 5.81
CA GLN A 654 72.24 -20.40 6.66
C GLN A 654 73.41 -19.44 6.46
N GLU A 655 73.55 -18.87 5.26
CA GLU A 655 74.63 -17.95 4.91
C GLU A 655 74.39 -16.52 5.44
N TRP A 656 73.27 -16.26 6.13
CA TRP A 656 72.93 -14.94 6.67
C TRP A 656 72.82 -14.97 8.19
N VAL A 657 73.47 -14.03 8.86
CA VAL A 657 73.55 -13.98 10.33
C VAL A 657 73.22 -12.58 10.84
N ALA A 658 72.44 -12.50 11.91
CA ALA A 658 72.18 -11.23 12.61
C ALA A 658 73.42 -10.83 13.40
N VAL A 659 73.95 -9.63 13.16
CA VAL A 659 75.09 -9.08 13.88
C VAL A 659 74.61 -7.88 14.68
N GLY A 660 74.64 -7.98 15.99
CA GLY A 660 74.34 -6.87 16.88
C GLY A 660 75.49 -5.87 16.90
N LEU A 661 75.15 -4.65 16.52
CA LEU A 661 76.07 -3.54 16.28
C LEU A 661 76.16 -2.61 17.50
N ILE A 662 75.13 -2.62 18.35
CA ILE A 662 75.05 -1.83 19.57
C ILE A 662 74.07 -2.50 20.55
N GLY A 663 74.35 -2.38 21.85
CA GLY A 663 73.47 -2.84 22.92
C GLY A 663 74.08 -3.95 23.79
N GLN A 664 73.25 -4.63 24.57
CA GLN A 664 73.68 -5.68 25.49
C GLN A 664 73.61 -7.04 24.80
N ILE A 665 74.77 -7.62 24.48
CA ILE A 665 74.85 -8.84 23.69
C ILE A 665 75.60 -9.93 24.46
N ARG A 666 75.07 -11.15 24.41
CA ARG A 666 75.75 -12.32 24.97
C ARG A 666 76.84 -12.77 24.01
N VAL A 667 78.06 -12.89 24.51
CA VAL A 667 79.22 -13.32 23.74
C VAL A 667 79.82 -14.56 24.37
N ARG A 668 80.34 -15.45 23.53
CA ARG A 668 81.14 -16.61 23.93
C ARG A 668 82.47 -16.11 24.49
N ASP A 669 82.93 -16.68 25.58
CA ASP A 669 84.23 -16.33 26.19
C ASP A 669 85.08 -17.55 26.49
N ASP A 670 86.40 -17.37 26.52
CA ASP A 670 87.39 -18.42 26.80
C ASP A 670 87.59 -18.72 28.30
N GLY A 671 86.82 -18.06 29.16
CA GLY A 671 86.86 -18.17 30.63
C GLY A 671 87.69 -17.08 31.30
N THR A 672 88.43 -16.26 30.54
CA THR A 672 89.36 -15.27 31.11
C THR A 672 88.70 -13.90 31.37
N CYS A 673 87.54 -13.63 30.77
CA CYS A 673 86.87 -12.34 30.88
C CYS A 673 86.40 -12.06 32.32
N GLU A 674 86.72 -10.87 32.84
CA GLU A 674 86.34 -10.45 34.20
C GLU A 674 85.13 -9.51 34.16
N THR A 675 84.23 -9.66 35.14
CA THR A 675 83.08 -8.74 35.28
C THR A 675 83.60 -7.33 35.59
N HIS A 676 83.05 -6.33 34.90
CA HIS A 676 83.53 -4.94 34.89
C HIS A 676 84.97 -4.76 34.39
N GLY A 677 85.50 -5.73 33.64
CA GLY A 677 86.72 -5.61 32.84
C GLY A 677 86.42 -5.34 31.36
N TYR A 678 87.46 -5.45 30.53
CA TYR A 678 87.34 -5.38 29.08
C TYR A 678 87.69 -6.72 28.43
N CYS A 679 87.09 -6.97 27.27
CA CYS A 679 87.41 -8.12 26.45
C CYS A 679 87.64 -7.73 24.99
N TRP A 680 88.44 -8.55 24.31
CA TRP A 680 88.72 -8.47 22.88
C TRP A 680 88.59 -9.88 22.28
N PRO A 681 88.28 -10.05 20.98
CA PRO A 681 88.31 -11.38 20.38
C PRO A 681 89.71 -12.00 20.42
N ASN A 682 89.77 -13.32 20.60
CA ASN A 682 90.93 -14.13 20.26
C ASN A 682 90.87 -14.60 18.79
N ASP A 683 91.78 -15.49 18.38
CA ASP A 683 91.84 -16.01 17.01
C ASP A 683 90.66 -16.93 16.62
N ASP A 684 89.82 -17.35 17.58
CA ASP A 684 88.59 -18.12 17.34
C ASP A 684 87.33 -17.24 17.29
N GLY A 685 87.49 -15.91 17.43
CA GLY A 685 86.38 -14.95 17.47
C GLY A 685 85.58 -14.97 18.78
N VAL A 686 86.13 -15.53 19.86
CA VAL A 686 85.51 -15.51 21.20
C VAL A 686 86.19 -14.49 22.10
N ALA A 687 85.47 -14.00 23.11
CA ALA A 687 85.97 -13.01 24.06
C ALA A 687 87.10 -13.57 24.92
N THR A 688 88.23 -12.87 24.94
CA THR A 688 89.34 -13.06 25.88
C THR A 688 89.61 -11.77 26.64
N LYS A 689 90.20 -11.87 27.84
CA LYS A 689 90.53 -10.71 28.68
C LYS A 689 91.46 -9.76 27.92
N ALA A 690 91.14 -8.48 27.95
CA ALA A 690 91.95 -7.43 27.37
C ALA A 690 92.02 -6.21 28.29
N GLU A 691 93.02 -5.36 28.11
CA GLU A 691 93.11 -4.08 28.83
C GLU A 691 92.11 -3.04 28.30
N LYS A 692 91.67 -3.22 27.05
CA LYS A 692 90.76 -2.33 26.32
C LYS A 692 89.90 -3.15 25.36
N GLY A 693 88.71 -2.66 25.02
CA GLY A 693 87.79 -3.36 24.12
C GLY A 693 86.34 -3.21 24.56
N TYR A 694 85.59 -4.30 24.53
CA TYR A 694 84.18 -4.34 24.91
C TYR A 694 84.03 -4.54 26.42
N PHE A 695 83.23 -3.69 27.05
CA PHE A 695 83.00 -3.75 28.49
C PHE A 695 82.13 -4.95 28.87
N VAL A 696 82.59 -5.74 29.84
CA VAL A 696 81.89 -6.91 30.33
C VAL A 696 80.95 -6.51 31.47
N LEU A 697 79.64 -6.57 31.22
CA LEU A 697 78.61 -6.23 32.21
C LEU A 697 78.50 -7.29 33.29
N LYS A 698 78.45 -8.57 32.90
CA LYS A 698 78.40 -9.72 33.82
C LYS A 698 78.74 -11.02 33.12
N ARG A 699 79.19 -12.00 33.90
CA ARG A 699 79.24 -13.40 33.46
C ARG A 699 77.85 -14.03 33.52
N THR A 700 77.42 -14.66 32.43
CA THR A 700 76.09 -15.31 32.32
C THR A 700 76.16 -16.83 32.27
N GLY A 701 77.36 -17.40 32.10
CA GLY A 701 77.64 -18.84 32.16
C GLY A 701 79.15 -19.14 32.24
N PRO A 702 79.55 -20.42 32.24
CA PRO A 702 80.96 -20.82 32.31
C PRO A 702 81.81 -20.21 31.19
N ASN A 703 81.28 -20.19 29.97
CA ASN A 703 81.97 -19.72 28.74
C ASN A 703 81.12 -18.65 28.02
N GLN A 704 80.38 -17.84 28.78
CA GLN A 704 79.52 -16.79 28.24
C GLN A 704 79.52 -15.57 29.16
N VAL A 705 79.72 -14.40 28.55
CA VAL A 705 79.58 -13.11 29.22
C VAL A 705 78.58 -12.23 28.47
N LEU A 706 77.97 -11.28 29.18
CA LEU A 706 77.16 -10.22 28.61
C LEU A 706 78.04 -9.00 28.46
N VAL A 707 78.19 -8.50 27.24
CA VAL A 707 78.98 -7.31 26.93
C VAL A 707 78.08 -6.17 26.48
N LEU A 708 78.57 -4.95 26.68
CA LEU A 708 77.99 -3.75 26.07
C LEU A 708 78.73 -3.44 24.78
N VAL A 709 78.04 -3.58 23.65
CA VAL A 709 78.53 -3.19 22.33
C VAL A 709 78.17 -1.72 22.11
N THR A 710 79.19 -0.89 21.85
CA THR A 710 79.03 0.55 21.59
C THR A 710 79.75 0.94 20.30
N PRO A 711 79.25 1.93 19.53
CA PRO A 711 79.97 2.44 18.36
C PRO A 711 81.30 3.07 18.79
N LEU A 712 82.39 2.38 18.45
CA LEU A 712 83.81 2.76 18.49
C LEU A 712 84.28 3.68 19.64
N GLN A 713 85.05 3.09 20.57
CA GLN A 713 86.21 3.79 21.12
C GLN A 713 87.37 3.66 20.12
N LYS A 714 87.64 4.71 19.34
CA LYS A 714 89.01 4.90 18.80
C LYS A 714 89.91 5.07 20.01
N ASN A 715 90.87 4.15 20.20
CA ASN A 715 92.06 4.47 20.99
C ASN A 715 92.89 5.51 20.23
#